data_AF-R7SZD1-F1
#
_entry.id   AF-R7SZD1-F1
#
_cell.length_a   1.000
_cell.length_b   1.000
_cell.length_c   1.000
_cell.angle_alpha   90.00
_cell.angle_beta   90.00
_cell.angle_gamma   90.00
#
_symmetry.space_group_name_H-M   'P 1'
#
loop_
_entity.id
_entity.type
_entity.pdbx_description
1 polymer ?
#
loop_
_entity_poly.entity_id
_entity_poly.type
_entity_poly.pdbx_seq_one_letter_code
_entity_poly.pdbx_strand_id
1 'polypeptide(L)'
;MSYMATDPGYYADTYSTLSKQSVVLPTVQPSPGTSLQDRQAPHVPPPAAHIPLDEEFYVLDPYTGRKRPNVELLREHFFHEGRLSHEQAMFILDQATDVMTREPNMVQVPGPVIVCGDIHGQYYDLMKIFEIGGSFEETNYLFLGDYVDRGCFGIECLLYLYALKLYYPNRLFLLRGNHECRHLTEYFTFKRECLHKYSAEIYDACIKSFQALPITALVDGRFFCVHGGISPELDTLRDLELINRFEEPASKGLLCDLLWADPIPNFGHEQDPTYDRPQGLPPGVPFVDNHTRGCSYYFTYEAACKFLERNQLLGIFRGHEAQDAGYTMHRKTPTKKFPSVITIFSAPNYLDVYHNRGAVIKYKNKNITIRQYNASSHPYWLPNFMDAFTWSLPFVGAKITEMLLAILSVCSDQELESVSSEEDDADRQRGLDDDDSDGDDTRTVADLSPSELGQRRQEIKNKILAVGRMQRVFQLLREEAENATELTPAPNPGGPGPTPTSWPGGFAPPGSSDALGVHGTQVRKMIRSFSDARASDIANERMPQFDYTAPSAIPLVPVPSMRIPGLSLASGSGVGTGGVGDEIDSRRNMEELIKRALEEEGLGDGGMVERLADRIARGKRTARPKALKRFETAP
;
A
#
# COMPACT_ATOMS: atom_id res chain seq x y z
N MET A 1 75.21 -20.86 -10.40
CA MET A 1 75.59 -19.67 -11.20
C MET A 1 74.92 -19.77 -12.56
N SER A 2 73.85 -19.01 -12.77
CA SER A 2 73.56 -18.22 -13.97
C SER A 2 72.09 -17.80 -13.92
N TYR A 3 71.86 -16.50 -14.05
CA TYR A 3 70.59 -15.79 -13.88
C TYR A 3 69.99 -15.46 -15.26
N MET A 4 68.65 -15.39 -15.30
CA MET A 4 67.77 -14.71 -16.30
C MET A 4 67.71 -15.33 -17.71
N ALA A 5 66.56 -15.40 -18.39
CA ALA A 5 65.46 -14.44 -18.50
C ALA A 5 64.11 -15.14 -18.73
N THR A 6 63.05 -14.45 -18.34
CA THR A 6 61.63 -14.78 -18.47
C THR A 6 61.13 -14.64 -19.91
N ASP A 7 60.41 -15.65 -20.43
CA ASP A 7 59.70 -15.57 -21.72
C ASP A 7 58.18 -15.80 -21.51
N PRO A 8 57.28 -14.87 -21.88
CA PRO A 8 55.86 -14.88 -21.51
C PRO A 8 55.02 -15.60 -22.57
N GLY A 9 54.90 -16.93 -22.46
CA GLY A 9 54.25 -17.77 -23.46
C GLY A 9 52.83 -18.28 -23.15
N TYR A 10 52.17 -17.87 -22.06
CA TYR A 10 50.90 -18.50 -21.64
C TYR A 10 49.65 -17.61 -21.74
N TYR A 11 49.78 -16.33 -22.13
CA TYR A 11 48.66 -15.38 -22.22
C TYR A 11 48.34 -14.89 -23.65
N ALA A 12 49.01 -15.41 -24.69
CA ALA A 12 48.85 -14.90 -26.06
C ALA A 12 47.72 -15.58 -26.87
N ASP A 13 47.23 -16.76 -26.46
CA ASP A 13 46.24 -17.51 -27.27
C ASP A 13 44.77 -17.23 -26.95
N THR A 14 44.46 -16.49 -25.88
CA THR A 14 43.06 -16.17 -25.53
C THR A 14 42.55 -14.88 -26.20
N TYR A 15 43.43 -13.96 -26.60
CA TYR A 15 43.03 -12.72 -27.29
C TYR A 15 42.71 -12.92 -28.78
N SER A 16 43.34 -13.91 -29.43
CA SER A 16 43.04 -14.22 -30.84
C SER A 16 41.68 -14.90 -31.05
N THR A 17 41.11 -15.53 -30.02
CA THR A 17 39.80 -16.20 -30.12
C THR A 17 38.64 -15.27 -29.76
N LEU A 18 38.90 -14.16 -29.07
CA LEU A 18 37.87 -13.19 -28.64
C LEU A 18 37.67 -12.03 -29.63
N SER A 19 38.59 -11.77 -30.56
CA SER A 19 38.48 -10.65 -31.50
C SER A 19 37.57 -10.91 -32.72
N LYS A 20 36.85 -12.04 -32.77
CA LYS A 20 35.89 -12.38 -33.85
C LYS A 20 34.46 -12.59 -33.37
N GLN A 21 34.15 -12.28 -32.12
CA GLN A 21 32.77 -12.14 -31.67
C GLN A 21 32.53 -10.68 -31.32
N SER A 22 32.22 -9.90 -32.34
CA SER A 22 31.48 -8.65 -32.15
C SER A 22 30.23 -8.98 -31.33
N VAL A 23 30.23 -8.62 -30.05
CA VAL A 23 29.02 -8.62 -29.23
C VAL A 23 28.11 -7.57 -29.85
N VAL A 24 27.24 -8.03 -30.74
CA VAL A 24 26.04 -7.30 -31.12
C VAL A 24 25.24 -7.22 -29.83
N LEU A 25 25.27 -6.05 -29.17
CA LEU A 25 24.20 -5.67 -28.26
C LEU A 25 22.90 -5.98 -29.00
N PRO A 26 21.91 -6.67 -28.41
CA PRO A 26 20.62 -6.75 -29.04
C PRO A 26 20.04 -5.34 -29.02
N THR A 27 20.37 -4.54 -30.03
CA THR A 27 19.41 -3.63 -30.61
C THR A 27 18.26 -4.51 -30.99
N VAL A 28 17.26 -4.59 -30.10
CA VAL A 28 15.90 -4.93 -30.48
C VAL A 28 15.50 -3.83 -31.45
N GLN A 29 15.89 -3.99 -32.72
CA GLN A 29 15.20 -3.30 -33.78
C GLN A 29 13.77 -3.82 -33.67
N PRO A 30 12.77 -2.93 -33.51
CA PRO A 30 11.39 -3.37 -33.56
C PRO A 30 11.22 -4.14 -34.86
N SER A 31 10.87 -5.43 -34.75
CA SER A 31 10.59 -6.23 -35.91
C SER A 31 9.52 -5.50 -36.73
N PRO A 32 9.67 -5.37 -38.07
CA PRO A 32 8.63 -4.77 -38.89
C PRO A 32 7.40 -5.69 -38.80
N GLY A 33 6.44 -5.33 -37.94
CA GLY A 33 5.27 -6.16 -37.66
C GLY A 33 4.84 -6.28 -36.19
N THR A 34 5.60 -5.79 -35.20
CA THR A 34 5.03 -5.69 -33.84
C THR A 34 4.01 -4.56 -33.78
N SER A 35 2.73 -4.92 -33.82
CA SER A 35 1.63 -4.01 -33.53
C SER A 35 1.84 -3.43 -32.13
N LEU A 36 1.94 -2.10 -32.04
CA LEU A 36 2.00 -1.38 -30.76
C LEU A 36 0.70 -1.52 -29.93
N GLN A 37 -0.35 -2.15 -30.50
CA GLN A 37 -1.59 -2.47 -29.82
C GLN A 37 -1.57 -3.85 -29.15
N ASP A 38 -0.56 -4.68 -29.44
CA ASP A 38 -0.51 -6.05 -28.95
C ASP A 38 0.08 -6.10 -27.53
N ARG A 39 -0.51 -6.96 -26.70
CA ARG A 39 -0.11 -7.14 -25.29
C ARG A 39 1.32 -7.65 -25.22
N GLN A 40 2.20 -6.87 -24.59
CA GLN A 40 3.64 -7.16 -24.49
C GLN A 40 3.96 -8.40 -23.63
N ALA A 41 3.09 -8.75 -22.68
CA ALA A 41 3.21 -9.94 -21.84
C ALA A 41 2.01 -10.88 -22.08
N PRO A 42 1.99 -11.66 -23.18
CA PRO A 42 0.86 -12.53 -23.51
C PRO A 42 0.75 -13.77 -22.60
N HIS A 43 1.82 -14.13 -21.90
CA HIS A 43 1.87 -15.28 -20.98
C HIS A 43 1.21 -15.01 -19.62
N VAL A 44 1.03 -13.73 -19.25
CA VAL A 44 0.30 -13.36 -18.03
C VAL A 44 -1.18 -13.44 -18.35
N PRO A 45 -2.01 -14.19 -17.61
CA PRO A 45 -3.45 -14.23 -17.86
C PRO A 45 -4.07 -12.83 -17.72
N PRO A 46 -5.04 -12.44 -18.55
CA PRO A 46 -5.80 -11.21 -18.32
C PRO A 46 -6.83 -11.43 -17.19
N PRO A 47 -7.19 -10.38 -16.43
CA PRO A 47 -8.32 -10.42 -15.51
C PRO A 47 -9.63 -10.81 -16.22
N ALA A 48 -10.55 -11.44 -15.49
CA ALA A 48 -11.89 -11.71 -15.96
C ALA A 48 -12.68 -10.39 -16.13
N ALA A 49 -12.78 -9.92 -17.37
CA ALA A 49 -13.41 -8.64 -17.69
C ALA A 49 -14.95 -8.64 -17.68
N HIS A 50 -15.57 -9.82 -17.64
CA HIS A 50 -17.03 -9.95 -17.66
C HIS A 50 -17.58 -10.01 -16.23
N ILE A 51 -18.80 -9.54 -16.05
CA ILE A 51 -19.56 -9.73 -14.82
C ILE A 51 -20.36 -11.04 -14.98
N PRO A 52 -20.40 -11.94 -13.98
CA PRO A 52 -21.16 -13.18 -14.06
C PRO A 52 -22.64 -12.90 -14.29
N LEU A 53 -23.30 -13.71 -15.13
CA LEU A 53 -24.73 -13.57 -15.34
C LEU A 53 -25.50 -14.02 -14.10
N ASP A 54 -26.67 -13.43 -13.87
CA ASP A 54 -27.53 -13.78 -12.74
C ASP A 54 -27.93 -15.27 -12.74
N GLU A 55 -28.09 -15.87 -13.91
CA GLU A 55 -28.40 -17.30 -14.06
C GLU A 55 -27.25 -18.21 -13.59
N GLU A 56 -26.00 -17.74 -13.71
CA GLU A 56 -24.80 -18.47 -13.28
C GLU A 56 -24.52 -18.25 -11.80
N PHE A 57 -24.80 -17.02 -11.33
CA PHE A 57 -24.58 -16.58 -9.96
C PHE A 57 -25.60 -17.14 -8.98
N TYR A 58 -26.90 -17.08 -9.29
CA TYR A 58 -27.96 -17.51 -8.39
C TYR A 58 -28.27 -19.00 -8.54
N VAL A 59 -27.94 -19.78 -7.52
CA VAL A 59 -28.33 -21.20 -7.41
C VAL A 59 -29.49 -21.32 -6.43
N LEU A 60 -30.45 -22.18 -6.74
CA LEU A 60 -31.53 -22.51 -5.80
C LEU A 60 -31.07 -23.60 -4.83
N ASP A 61 -31.29 -23.37 -3.54
CA ASP A 61 -31.14 -24.43 -2.54
C ASP A 61 -32.23 -25.49 -2.76
N PRO A 62 -31.86 -26.77 -3.03
CA PRO A 62 -32.81 -27.85 -3.25
C PRO A 62 -33.80 -28.07 -2.10
N TYR A 63 -33.41 -27.72 -0.87
CA TYR A 63 -34.21 -27.99 0.34
C TYR A 63 -35.10 -26.81 0.71
N THR A 64 -34.59 -25.59 0.62
CA THR A 64 -35.31 -24.39 1.08
C THR A 64 -35.94 -23.58 -0.06
N GLY A 65 -35.56 -23.85 -1.32
CA GLY A 65 -35.98 -23.07 -2.48
C GLY A 65 -35.46 -21.63 -2.49
N ARG A 66 -34.59 -21.25 -1.54
CA ARG A 66 -34.00 -19.91 -1.47
C ARG A 66 -32.86 -19.77 -2.47
N LYS A 67 -32.72 -18.59 -3.04
CA LYS A 67 -31.54 -18.23 -3.85
C LYS A 67 -30.31 -18.13 -2.95
N ARG A 68 -29.20 -18.70 -3.39
CA ARG A 68 -27.87 -18.60 -2.78
C ARG A 68 -26.81 -18.42 -3.86
N PRO A 69 -25.66 -17.80 -3.55
CA PRO A 69 -24.59 -17.62 -4.53
C PRO A 69 -23.94 -18.96 -4.91
N ASN A 70 -23.49 -19.06 -6.16
CA ASN A 70 -22.70 -20.19 -6.66
C ASN A 70 -21.24 -20.08 -6.18
N VAL A 71 -20.90 -20.83 -5.12
CA VAL A 71 -19.59 -20.75 -4.49
C VAL A 71 -18.44 -21.22 -5.39
N GLU A 72 -18.65 -22.18 -6.29
CA GLU A 72 -17.58 -22.65 -7.18
C GLU A 72 -17.27 -21.62 -8.27
N LEU A 73 -18.32 -21.04 -8.87
CA LEU A 73 -18.17 -19.94 -9.82
C LEU A 73 -17.44 -18.75 -9.18
N LEU A 74 -17.86 -18.34 -7.98
CA LEU A 74 -17.23 -17.23 -7.27
C LEU A 74 -15.76 -17.49 -6.97
N ARG A 75 -15.42 -18.74 -6.62
CA ARG A 75 -14.04 -19.14 -6.38
C ARG A 75 -13.17 -18.90 -7.61
N GLU A 76 -13.58 -19.44 -8.75
CA GLU A 76 -12.82 -19.31 -9.99
C GLU A 76 -12.81 -17.88 -10.51
N HIS A 77 -13.93 -17.16 -10.40
CA HIS A 77 -14.06 -15.78 -10.88
C HIS A 77 -13.14 -14.82 -10.13
N PHE A 78 -13.14 -14.87 -8.80
CA PHE A 78 -12.25 -14.04 -7.98
C PHE A 78 -10.78 -14.45 -8.12
N PHE A 79 -10.48 -15.74 -8.34
CA PHE A 79 -9.11 -16.20 -8.62
C PHE A 79 -8.55 -15.61 -9.92
N HIS A 80 -9.42 -15.24 -10.87
CA HIS A 80 -9.05 -14.52 -12.09
C HIS A 80 -9.33 -13.01 -12.00
N GLU A 81 -9.35 -12.44 -10.79
CA GLU A 81 -9.53 -11.00 -10.54
C GLU A 81 -10.86 -10.43 -11.09
N GLY A 82 -11.85 -11.30 -11.29
CA GLY A 82 -13.18 -10.93 -11.75
C GLY A 82 -13.96 -10.18 -10.68
N ARG A 83 -14.88 -9.30 -11.11
CA ARG A 83 -15.75 -8.53 -10.23
C ARG A 83 -17.20 -8.95 -10.39
N LEU A 84 -17.99 -8.72 -9.35
CA LEU A 84 -19.44 -8.95 -9.36
C LEU A 84 -20.18 -7.68 -9.76
N SER A 85 -21.46 -7.82 -10.14
CA SER A 85 -22.34 -6.65 -10.22
C SER A 85 -22.55 -6.05 -8.84
N HIS A 86 -22.96 -4.78 -8.80
CA HIS A 86 -23.30 -4.12 -7.54
C HIS A 86 -24.41 -4.88 -6.79
N GLU A 87 -25.46 -5.30 -7.50
CA GLU A 87 -26.60 -6.04 -6.95
C GLU A 87 -26.20 -7.42 -6.40
N GLN A 88 -25.29 -8.12 -7.09
CA GLN A 88 -24.80 -9.43 -6.66
C GLN A 88 -23.95 -9.31 -5.38
N ALA A 89 -23.09 -8.29 -5.30
CA ALA A 89 -22.30 -8.02 -4.10
C ALA A 89 -23.19 -7.61 -2.92
N MET A 90 -24.14 -6.69 -3.14
CA MET A 90 -25.14 -6.29 -2.14
C MET A 90 -25.94 -7.50 -1.64
N PHE A 91 -26.39 -8.37 -2.54
CA PHE A 91 -27.13 -9.58 -2.18
C PHE A 91 -26.35 -10.47 -1.21
N ILE A 92 -25.05 -10.71 -1.46
CA ILE A 92 -24.22 -11.52 -0.54
C ILE A 92 -24.11 -10.84 0.82
N LEU A 93 -23.80 -9.53 0.84
CA LEU A 93 -23.59 -8.77 2.06
C LEU A 93 -24.86 -8.72 2.92
N ASP A 94 -26.00 -8.38 2.33
CA ASP A 94 -27.28 -8.28 3.05
C ASP A 94 -27.70 -9.64 3.60
N GLN A 95 -27.67 -10.69 2.79
CA GLN A 95 -28.10 -12.02 3.21
C GLN A 95 -27.19 -12.60 4.30
N ALA A 96 -25.87 -12.39 4.19
CA ALA A 96 -24.93 -12.86 5.20
C ALA A 96 -25.07 -12.08 6.51
N THR A 97 -25.26 -10.76 6.43
CA THR A 97 -25.57 -9.90 7.58
C THR A 97 -26.81 -10.41 8.32
N ASP A 98 -27.85 -10.76 7.56
CA ASP A 98 -29.09 -11.33 8.06
C ASP A 98 -28.86 -12.64 8.82
N VAL A 99 -28.02 -13.54 8.28
CA VAL A 99 -27.68 -14.81 8.95
C VAL A 99 -26.92 -14.54 10.24
N MET A 100 -25.86 -13.73 10.20
CA MET A 100 -24.99 -13.44 11.35
C MET A 100 -25.71 -12.66 12.46
N THR A 101 -26.68 -11.81 12.10
CA THR A 101 -27.53 -11.09 13.07
C THR A 101 -28.31 -12.05 13.98
N ARG A 102 -28.66 -13.24 13.48
CA ARG A 102 -29.41 -14.26 14.23
C ARG A 102 -28.49 -15.14 15.09
N GLU A 103 -27.18 -15.04 14.93
CA GLU A 103 -26.21 -15.80 15.73
C GLU A 103 -25.97 -15.10 17.09
N PRO A 104 -25.62 -15.86 18.15
CA PRO A 104 -25.27 -15.29 19.45
C PRO A 104 -23.88 -14.64 19.43
N ASN A 105 -23.56 -13.83 20.44
CA ASN A 105 -22.21 -13.27 20.63
C ASN A 105 -21.12 -14.35 20.77
N MET A 106 -21.47 -15.48 21.38
CA MET A 106 -20.62 -16.67 21.50
C MET A 106 -21.23 -17.86 20.76
N VAL A 107 -20.70 -18.18 19.58
CA VAL A 107 -21.19 -19.32 18.77
C VAL A 107 -20.66 -20.65 19.30
N GLN A 108 -21.49 -21.70 19.23
CA GLN A 108 -21.11 -23.05 19.63
C GLN A 108 -20.61 -23.82 18.42
N VAL A 109 -19.37 -24.30 18.46
CA VAL A 109 -18.74 -24.96 17.30
C VAL A 109 -18.38 -26.40 17.67
N PRO A 110 -19.10 -27.40 17.12
CA PRO A 110 -18.77 -28.79 17.39
C PRO A 110 -17.50 -29.22 16.63
N GLY A 111 -16.75 -30.17 17.20
CA GLY A 111 -15.71 -30.88 16.47
C GLY A 111 -16.28 -31.87 15.44
N PRO A 112 -15.55 -32.20 14.37
CA PRO A 112 -14.23 -31.68 14.01
C PRO A 112 -14.28 -30.27 13.41
N VAL A 113 -13.26 -29.46 13.68
CA VAL A 113 -13.15 -28.07 13.21
C VAL A 113 -11.73 -27.71 12.78
N ILE A 114 -11.63 -26.89 11.73
CA ILE A 114 -10.43 -26.13 11.36
C ILE A 114 -10.58 -24.71 11.93
N VAL A 115 -9.63 -24.28 12.76
CA VAL A 115 -9.56 -22.91 13.28
C VAL A 115 -8.49 -22.14 12.51
N CYS A 116 -8.89 -21.02 11.92
CA CYS A 116 -8.06 -20.14 11.10
C CYS A 116 -7.91 -18.78 11.81
N GLY A 117 -6.70 -18.24 11.81
CA GLY A 117 -6.43 -16.88 12.27
C GLY A 117 -6.66 -15.86 11.13
N ASP A 118 -5.86 -14.81 11.19
CA ASP A 118 -5.95 -13.62 10.34
C ASP A 118 -5.69 -13.96 8.85
N ILE A 119 -6.42 -13.28 7.96
CA ILE A 119 -6.38 -13.48 6.50
C ILE A 119 -5.85 -12.24 5.77
N HIS A 120 -6.21 -11.03 6.23
CA HIS A 120 -5.71 -9.74 5.72
C HIS A 120 -5.72 -9.60 4.20
N GLY A 121 -6.87 -9.90 3.57
CA GLY A 121 -7.04 -9.74 2.13
C GLY A 121 -6.11 -10.61 1.27
N GLN A 122 -5.55 -11.70 1.79
CA GLN A 122 -4.75 -12.66 1.03
C GLN A 122 -5.62 -13.77 0.41
N TYR A 123 -6.44 -13.41 -0.59
CA TYR A 123 -7.42 -14.32 -1.21
C TYR A 123 -6.82 -15.62 -1.76
N TYR A 124 -5.64 -15.54 -2.36
CA TYR A 124 -4.95 -16.70 -2.94
C TYR A 124 -4.48 -17.69 -1.86
N ASP A 125 -4.08 -17.19 -0.70
CA ASP A 125 -3.73 -18.01 0.45
C ASP A 125 -4.96 -18.55 1.18
N LEU A 126 -6.07 -17.81 1.16
CA LEU A 126 -7.36 -18.31 1.63
C LEU A 126 -7.80 -19.56 0.84
N MET A 127 -7.55 -19.61 -0.48
CA MET A 127 -7.79 -20.82 -1.26
C MET A 127 -6.94 -22.00 -0.78
N LYS A 128 -5.69 -21.74 -0.35
CA LYS A 128 -4.82 -22.77 0.20
C LYS A 128 -5.32 -23.31 1.54
N ILE A 129 -5.92 -22.47 2.37
CA ILE A 129 -6.57 -22.88 3.63
C ILE A 129 -7.64 -23.95 3.37
N PHE A 130 -8.51 -23.73 2.39
CA PHE A 130 -9.56 -24.71 2.06
C PHE A 130 -9.00 -26.01 1.47
N GLU A 131 -7.92 -25.92 0.69
CA GLU A 131 -7.22 -27.11 0.16
C GLU A 131 -6.64 -27.98 1.29
N ILE A 132 -6.00 -27.38 2.30
CA ILE A 132 -5.37 -28.13 3.40
C ILE A 132 -6.34 -28.51 4.54
N GLY A 133 -7.40 -27.73 4.73
CA GLY A 133 -8.38 -27.93 5.80
C GLY A 133 -9.34 -29.09 5.51
N GLY A 134 -9.70 -29.28 4.24
CA GLY A 134 -10.58 -30.34 3.75
C GLY A 134 -12.03 -29.88 3.51
N SER A 135 -12.89 -30.81 3.10
CA SER A 135 -14.28 -30.53 2.72
C SER A 135 -15.19 -30.17 3.90
N PHE A 136 -16.19 -29.32 3.64
CA PHE A 136 -17.28 -28.96 4.55
C PHE A 136 -18.23 -30.12 4.90
N GLU A 137 -18.15 -31.24 4.18
CA GLU A 137 -18.92 -32.46 4.50
C GLU A 137 -18.46 -33.09 5.81
N GLU A 138 -17.14 -33.07 6.06
CA GLU A 138 -16.55 -33.75 7.20
C GLU A 138 -16.12 -32.80 8.32
N THR A 139 -15.88 -31.52 8.03
CA THR A 139 -15.19 -30.59 8.94
C THR A 139 -15.86 -29.22 8.97
N ASN A 140 -16.01 -28.67 10.17
CA ASN A 140 -16.45 -27.29 10.36
C ASN A 140 -15.25 -26.33 10.20
N TYR A 141 -15.51 -25.06 9.91
CA TYR A 141 -14.51 -24.01 9.84
C TYR A 141 -14.86 -22.88 10.79
N LEU A 142 -13.87 -22.41 11.55
CA LEU A 142 -13.96 -21.26 12.43
C LEU A 142 -12.85 -20.29 12.05
N PHE A 143 -13.22 -19.10 11.58
CA PHE A 143 -12.27 -18.01 11.35
C PHE A 143 -12.33 -17.02 12.50
N LEU A 144 -11.18 -16.58 12.98
CA LEU A 144 -11.07 -15.75 14.19
C LEU A 144 -11.22 -14.25 13.93
N GLY A 145 -11.19 -13.79 12.67
CA GLY A 145 -11.33 -12.37 12.31
C GLY A 145 -10.25 -11.92 11.33
N ASP A 146 -10.17 -10.61 11.10
CA ASP A 146 -9.18 -9.92 10.27
C ASP A 146 -9.15 -10.48 8.83
N TYR A 147 -10.28 -10.34 8.16
CA TYR A 147 -10.48 -10.73 6.77
C TYR A 147 -9.92 -9.69 5.80
N VAL A 148 -9.92 -8.42 6.21
CA VAL A 148 -9.68 -7.25 5.37
C VAL A 148 -8.43 -6.47 5.78
N ASP A 149 -8.17 -5.39 5.04
CA ASP A 149 -6.98 -4.53 5.11
C ASP A 149 -5.67 -5.24 4.80
N ARG A 150 -4.64 -4.41 4.57
CA ARG A 150 -3.23 -4.79 4.35
C ARG A 150 -2.98 -5.46 3.00
N GLY A 151 -3.65 -6.58 2.72
CA GLY A 151 -3.67 -7.21 1.40
C GLY A 151 -4.62 -6.50 0.42
N CYS A 152 -4.42 -6.73 -0.87
CA CYS A 152 -5.17 -6.07 -1.94
C CYS A 152 -6.43 -6.81 -2.39
N PHE A 153 -6.82 -7.91 -1.73
CA PHE A 153 -7.97 -8.74 -2.09
C PHE A 153 -8.92 -8.97 -0.90
N GLY A 154 -9.11 -7.93 -0.08
CA GLY A 154 -9.99 -7.95 1.08
C GLY A 154 -11.45 -8.17 0.70
N ILE A 155 -11.94 -7.52 -0.36
CA ILE A 155 -13.34 -7.66 -0.75
C ILE A 155 -13.64 -9.04 -1.33
N GLU A 156 -12.71 -9.65 -2.06
CA GLU A 156 -12.82 -11.02 -2.55
C GLU A 156 -12.83 -12.02 -1.40
N CYS A 157 -11.97 -11.84 -0.38
CA CYS A 157 -11.99 -12.66 0.84
C CYS A 157 -13.35 -12.58 1.52
N LEU A 158 -13.85 -11.36 1.74
CA LEU A 158 -15.10 -11.14 2.46
C LEU A 158 -16.31 -11.72 1.70
N LEU A 159 -16.47 -11.39 0.43
CA LEU A 159 -17.59 -11.86 -0.39
C LEU A 159 -17.57 -13.39 -0.53
N TYR A 160 -16.40 -14.00 -0.68
CA TYR A 160 -16.28 -15.45 -0.77
C TYR A 160 -16.61 -16.15 0.55
N LEU A 161 -16.09 -15.67 1.68
CA LEU A 161 -16.41 -16.20 3.00
C LEU A 161 -17.90 -16.06 3.32
N TYR A 162 -18.52 -14.94 2.95
CA TYR A 162 -19.97 -14.74 3.12
C TYR A 162 -20.79 -15.63 2.21
N ALA A 163 -20.38 -15.83 0.96
CA ALA A 163 -21.01 -16.81 0.07
C ALA A 163 -20.96 -18.23 0.64
N LEU A 164 -19.80 -18.64 1.19
CA LEU A 164 -19.67 -19.90 1.92
C LEU A 164 -20.53 -19.94 3.19
N LYS A 165 -20.68 -18.83 3.92
CA LYS A 165 -21.55 -18.75 5.11
C LYS A 165 -23.01 -18.96 4.74
N LEU A 166 -23.45 -18.41 3.62
CA LEU A 166 -24.80 -18.63 3.07
C LEU A 166 -25.01 -20.07 2.61
N TYR A 167 -23.97 -20.69 2.05
CA TYR A 167 -24.04 -22.08 1.58
C TYR A 167 -23.97 -23.09 2.74
N TYR A 168 -23.17 -22.81 3.76
CA TYR A 168 -22.86 -23.69 4.89
C TYR A 168 -23.07 -23.00 6.25
N PRO A 169 -24.28 -22.50 6.56
CA PRO A 169 -24.51 -21.65 7.74
C PRO A 169 -24.22 -22.33 9.08
N ASN A 170 -24.34 -23.67 9.14
CA ASN A 170 -24.08 -24.47 10.34
C ASN A 170 -22.70 -25.16 10.34
N ARG A 171 -21.83 -24.85 9.37
CA ARG A 171 -20.48 -25.43 9.25
C ARG A 171 -19.39 -24.37 9.20
N LEU A 172 -19.66 -23.19 8.65
CA LEU A 172 -18.73 -22.06 8.63
C LEU A 172 -19.14 -21.04 9.69
N PHE A 173 -18.19 -20.71 10.57
CA PHE A 173 -18.32 -19.73 11.63
C PHE A 173 -17.28 -18.63 11.42
N LEU A 174 -17.72 -17.38 11.46
CA LEU A 174 -16.89 -16.20 11.23
C LEU A 174 -16.98 -15.35 12.49
N LEU A 175 -15.84 -15.03 13.10
CA LEU A 175 -15.77 -14.09 14.20
C LEU A 175 -15.35 -12.70 13.72
N ARG A 176 -15.59 -11.69 14.54
CA ARG A 176 -15.12 -10.33 14.32
C ARG A 176 -13.67 -10.19 14.79
N GLY A 177 -12.81 -9.67 13.92
CA GLY A 177 -11.49 -9.18 14.27
C GLY A 177 -11.47 -7.67 14.52
N ASN A 178 -10.30 -7.11 14.81
CA ASN A 178 -10.18 -5.67 15.03
C ASN A 178 -10.28 -4.87 13.71
N HIS A 179 -9.90 -5.47 12.58
CA HIS A 179 -10.00 -4.82 11.26
C HIS A 179 -11.43 -4.75 10.73
N GLU A 180 -12.37 -5.52 11.26
CA GLU A 180 -13.79 -5.43 10.91
C GLU A 180 -14.49 -4.25 11.63
N CYS A 181 -13.96 -3.04 11.43
CA CYS A 181 -14.53 -1.78 11.91
C CYS A 181 -14.20 -0.62 10.99
N ARG A 182 -15.05 0.41 11.00
CA ARG A 182 -14.86 1.61 10.18
C ARG A 182 -13.55 2.31 10.49
N HIS A 183 -13.18 2.38 11.77
CA HIS A 183 -11.97 3.09 12.22
C HIS A 183 -10.69 2.60 11.51
N LEU A 184 -10.52 1.28 11.38
CA LEU A 184 -9.34 0.69 10.75
C LEU A 184 -9.44 0.71 9.23
N THR A 185 -10.59 0.35 8.67
CA THR A 185 -10.74 0.25 7.22
C THR A 185 -10.72 1.60 6.50
N GLU A 186 -10.99 2.71 7.22
CA GLU A 186 -10.80 4.07 6.72
C GLU A 186 -9.34 4.53 6.76
N TYR A 187 -8.57 4.06 7.74
CA TYR A 187 -7.15 4.40 7.89
C TYR A 187 -6.28 3.59 6.92
N PHE A 188 -6.56 2.29 6.77
CA PHE A 188 -5.87 1.39 5.86
C PHE A 188 -6.51 1.40 4.46
N THR A 189 -6.52 0.24 3.79
CA THR A 189 -6.78 0.14 2.35
C THR A 189 -8.17 -0.36 2.02
N PHE A 190 -8.92 -0.99 2.93
CA PHE A 190 -10.18 -1.64 2.55
C PHE A 190 -11.26 -0.67 2.06
N LYS A 191 -11.40 0.54 2.64
CA LYS A 191 -12.32 1.54 2.08
C LYS A 191 -11.94 1.93 0.66
N ARG A 192 -10.64 2.13 0.40
CA ARG A 192 -10.13 2.46 -0.94
C ARG A 192 -10.34 1.31 -1.92
N GLU A 193 -10.14 0.09 -1.46
CA GLU A 193 -10.40 -1.13 -2.23
C GLU A 193 -11.85 -1.18 -2.69
N CYS A 194 -12.81 -1.01 -1.77
CA CYS A 194 -14.24 -0.99 -2.09
C CYS A 194 -14.61 0.14 -3.06
N LEU A 195 -14.07 1.35 -2.87
CA LEU A 195 -14.29 2.47 -3.78
C LEU A 195 -13.69 2.26 -5.17
N HIS A 196 -12.55 1.57 -5.26
CA HIS A 196 -11.88 1.28 -6.52
C HIS A 196 -12.55 0.12 -7.29
N LYS A 197 -12.95 -0.93 -6.58
CA LYS A 197 -13.51 -2.15 -7.18
C LYS A 197 -15.03 -2.09 -7.35
N TYR A 198 -15.74 -1.39 -6.47
CA TYR A 198 -17.19 -1.34 -6.37
C TYR A 198 -17.71 0.09 -6.11
N SER A 199 -18.27 0.37 -4.92
CA SER A 199 -18.86 1.66 -4.56
C SER A 199 -18.79 1.92 -3.06
N ALA A 200 -19.09 3.17 -2.66
CA ALA A 200 -19.19 3.55 -1.25
C ALA A 200 -20.33 2.81 -0.53
N GLU A 201 -21.42 2.52 -1.22
CA GLU A 201 -22.57 1.79 -0.68
C GLU A 201 -22.18 0.34 -0.32
N ILE A 202 -21.36 -0.32 -1.16
CA ILE A 202 -20.80 -1.63 -0.84
C ILE A 202 -19.94 -1.56 0.42
N TYR A 203 -19.11 -0.52 0.56
CA TYR A 203 -18.31 -0.33 1.78
C TYR A 203 -19.19 -0.17 3.03
N ASP A 204 -20.23 0.68 2.97
CA ASP A 204 -21.13 0.87 4.11
C ASP A 204 -21.92 -0.42 4.44
N ALA A 205 -22.29 -1.22 3.43
CA ALA A 205 -22.87 -2.54 3.63
C ALA A 205 -21.88 -3.52 4.28
N CYS A 206 -20.59 -3.49 3.92
CA CYS A 206 -19.54 -4.23 4.61
C CYS A 206 -19.46 -3.82 6.09
N ILE A 207 -19.43 -2.51 6.40
CA ILE A 207 -19.40 -2.02 7.79
C ILE A 207 -20.60 -2.52 8.59
N LYS A 208 -21.81 -2.44 8.02
CA LYS A 208 -23.01 -2.99 8.65
C LYS A 208 -22.89 -4.49 8.91
N SER A 209 -22.34 -5.24 7.95
CA SER A 209 -22.12 -6.68 8.10
C SER A 209 -21.12 -7.03 9.20
N PHE A 210 -20.08 -6.20 9.37
CA PHE A 210 -19.07 -6.39 10.41
C PHE A 210 -19.65 -6.28 11.82
N GLN A 211 -20.60 -5.37 12.01
CA GLN A 211 -21.32 -5.21 13.28
C GLN A 211 -22.23 -6.42 13.61
N ALA A 212 -22.57 -7.25 12.62
CA ALA A 212 -23.35 -8.46 12.84
C ALA A 212 -22.51 -9.69 13.20
N LEU A 213 -21.19 -9.69 12.92
CA LEU A 213 -20.27 -10.80 13.19
C LEU A 213 -20.27 -11.17 14.68
N PRO A 214 -20.41 -12.46 15.03
CA PRO A 214 -20.15 -12.96 16.39
C PRO A 214 -18.76 -12.57 16.90
N ILE A 215 -18.61 -12.43 18.22
CA ILE A 215 -17.35 -11.95 18.82
C ILE A 215 -16.45 -13.11 19.27
N THR A 216 -17.06 -14.21 19.72
CA THR A 216 -16.34 -15.35 20.29
C THR A 216 -16.95 -16.67 19.84
N ALA A 217 -16.21 -17.76 20.02
CA ALA A 217 -16.72 -19.11 19.83
C ALA A 217 -16.29 -20.03 20.98
N LEU A 218 -17.12 -21.05 21.25
CA LEU A 218 -16.81 -22.13 22.16
C LEU A 218 -16.72 -23.43 21.36
N VAL A 219 -15.50 -23.94 21.17
CA VAL A 219 -15.25 -25.18 20.43
C VAL A 219 -15.37 -26.36 21.40
N ASP A 220 -16.29 -27.28 21.10
CA ASP A 220 -16.51 -28.55 21.84
C ASP A 220 -16.76 -28.37 23.36
N GLY A 221 -17.20 -27.19 23.79
CA GLY A 221 -17.33 -26.83 25.21
C GLY A 221 -15.99 -26.74 25.95
N ARG A 222 -14.85 -26.69 25.24
CA ARG A 222 -13.50 -26.83 25.80
C ARG A 222 -12.57 -25.68 25.50
N PHE A 223 -12.66 -25.07 24.32
CA PHE A 223 -11.76 -24.00 23.91
C PHE A 223 -12.54 -22.72 23.69
N PHE A 224 -12.13 -21.68 24.40
CA PHE A 224 -12.60 -20.33 24.14
C PHE A 224 -11.80 -19.76 22.98
N CYS A 225 -12.51 -19.31 21.95
CA CYS A 225 -11.92 -18.79 20.72
C CYS A 225 -12.34 -17.34 20.55
N VAL A 226 -11.37 -16.47 20.28
CA VAL A 226 -11.53 -15.02 20.23
C VAL A 226 -10.46 -14.45 19.30
N HIS A 227 -10.65 -13.28 18.71
CA HIS A 227 -9.60 -12.63 17.91
C HIS A 227 -8.44 -12.13 18.79
N GLY A 228 -8.79 -11.18 19.67
CA GLY A 228 -7.96 -10.54 20.67
C GLY A 228 -7.59 -11.49 21.81
N GLY A 229 -8.11 -11.19 22.99
CA GLY A 229 -7.80 -11.97 24.18
C GLY A 229 -8.91 -11.91 25.21
N ILE A 230 -8.50 -11.92 26.47
CA ILE A 230 -9.41 -11.79 27.62
C ILE A 230 -9.34 -10.37 28.18
N SER A 231 -10.39 -9.98 28.90
CA SER A 231 -10.56 -8.63 29.44
C SER A 231 -10.62 -8.65 30.98
N PRO A 232 -10.24 -7.56 31.68
CA PRO A 232 -10.58 -7.37 33.09
C PRO A 232 -12.09 -7.36 33.36
N GLU A 233 -12.92 -7.07 32.36
CA GLU A 233 -14.39 -7.10 32.43
C GLU A 233 -14.99 -8.48 32.06
N LEU A 234 -14.15 -9.46 31.72
CA LEU A 234 -14.56 -10.81 31.36
C LEU A 234 -14.28 -11.80 32.50
N ASP A 235 -15.24 -11.97 33.40
CA ASP A 235 -15.11 -12.92 34.50
C ASP A 235 -15.61 -14.32 34.11
N THR A 236 -16.79 -14.40 33.52
CA THR A 236 -17.43 -15.65 33.08
C THR A 236 -17.94 -15.55 31.65
N LEU A 237 -18.19 -16.70 31.01
CA LEU A 237 -18.75 -16.72 29.65
C LEU A 237 -20.14 -16.07 29.54
N ARG A 238 -20.86 -15.85 30.66
CA ARG A 238 -22.15 -15.16 30.67
C ARG A 238 -22.02 -13.66 30.43
N ASP A 239 -20.87 -13.07 30.74
CA ASP A 239 -20.65 -11.63 30.54
C ASP A 239 -20.71 -11.27 29.05
N LEU A 240 -20.42 -12.24 28.17
CA LEU A 240 -20.55 -12.12 26.72
C LEU A 240 -21.99 -11.91 26.26
N GLU A 241 -23.00 -12.37 27.01
CA GLU A 241 -24.42 -12.19 26.68
C GLU A 241 -24.88 -10.73 26.84
N LEU A 242 -24.14 -9.94 27.62
CA LEU A 242 -24.45 -8.54 27.91
C LEU A 242 -23.92 -7.56 26.87
N ILE A 243 -23.05 -8.02 25.97
CA ILE A 243 -22.43 -7.18 24.94
C ILE A 243 -23.45 -6.85 23.85
N ASN A 244 -23.67 -5.56 23.58
CA ASN A 244 -24.25 -5.14 22.31
C ASN A 244 -23.15 -5.14 21.24
N ARG A 245 -23.12 -6.15 20.36
CA ARG A 245 -22.08 -6.21 19.31
C ARG A 245 -22.42 -5.41 18.05
N PHE A 246 -23.68 -4.98 17.90
CA PHE A 246 -24.20 -4.29 16.72
C PHE A 246 -23.84 -2.80 16.69
N GLU A 247 -22.57 -2.51 16.95
CA GLU A 247 -22.00 -1.17 17.02
C GLU A 247 -20.54 -1.18 16.57
N GLU A 248 -20.00 0.00 16.29
CA GLU A 248 -18.56 0.17 16.11
C GLU A 248 -17.83 -0.09 17.44
N PRO A 249 -16.70 -0.82 17.45
CA PRO A 249 -15.95 -1.04 18.67
C PRO A 249 -15.45 0.30 19.22
N ALA A 250 -15.78 0.58 20.49
CA ALA A 250 -15.23 1.72 21.19
C ALA A 250 -13.71 1.56 21.43
N SER A 251 -13.05 2.63 21.87
CA SER A 251 -11.62 2.61 22.23
C SER A 251 -11.32 1.92 23.57
N LYS A 252 -12.36 1.53 24.33
CA LYS A 252 -12.28 0.85 25.65
C LYS A 252 -13.51 -0.04 25.87
N GLY A 253 -13.41 -0.93 26.86
CA GLY A 253 -14.49 -1.80 27.32
C GLY A 253 -14.37 -3.22 26.75
N LEU A 254 -15.23 -4.13 27.24
CA LEU A 254 -15.15 -5.55 26.93
C LEU A 254 -15.09 -5.89 25.43
N LEU A 255 -15.90 -5.23 24.57
CA LEU A 255 -15.84 -5.47 23.12
C LEU A 255 -14.49 -5.07 22.52
N CYS A 256 -13.92 -3.93 22.94
CA CYS A 256 -12.58 -3.52 22.52
C CYS A 256 -11.54 -4.57 22.93
N ASP A 257 -11.61 -5.03 24.18
CA ASP A 257 -10.63 -5.97 24.72
C ASP A 257 -10.66 -7.36 24.07
N LEU A 258 -11.85 -7.87 23.74
CA LEU A 258 -12.00 -9.12 23.00
C LEU A 258 -11.39 -9.03 21.59
N LEU A 259 -11.26 -7.84 21.01
CA LEU A 259 -10.68 -7.66 19.68
C LEU A 259 -9.19 -7.27 19.71
N TRP A 260 -8.73 -6.60 20.77
CA TRP A 260 -7.39 -5.95 20.81
C TRP A 260 -6.43 -6.44 21.90
N ALA A 261 -6.90 -7.23 22.88
CA ALA A 261 -6.01 -7.67 23.96
C ALA A 261 -4.95 -8.67 23.46
N ASP A 262 -3.74 -8.57 24.02
CA ASP A 262 -2.60 -9.43 23.67
C ASP A 262 -2.07 -10.17 24.90
N PRO A 263 -1.46 -11.36 24.75
CA PRO A 263 -0.60 -11.90 25.79
C PRO A 263 0.59 -10.95 26.02
N ILE A 264 1.01 -10.76 27.27
CA ILE A 264 2.21 -9.96 27.57
C ILE A 264 3.45 -10.53 26.84
N PRO A 265 4.41 -9.74 26.33
CA PRO A 265 5.53 -10.26 25.53
C PRO A 265 6.34 -11.38 26.18
N ASN A 266 6.51 -11.36 27.51
CA ASN A 266 7.14 -12.42 28.30
C ASN A 266 6.11 -13.34 28.98
N PHE A 267 5.04 -13.71 28.28
CA PHE A 267 3.94 -14.52 28.82
C PHE A 267 4.43 -15.84 29.46
N GLY A 268 4.05 -16.05 30.72
CA GLY A 268 4.50 -17.16 31.55
C GLY A 268 5.87 -16.97 32.20
N HIS A 269 6.55 -15.87 31.91
CA HIS A 269 7.85 -15.46 32.46
C HIS A 269 7.78 -14.01 32.97
N GLU A 270 6.62 -13.61 33.50
CA GLU A 270 6.31 -12.22 33.80
C GLU A 270 7.19 -11.63 34.91
N GLN A 271 7.69 -12.47 35.81
CA GLN A 271 8.57 -12.08 36.92
C GLN A 271 10.01 -11.81 36.46
N ASP A 272 10.39 -12.23 35.26
CA ASP A 272 11.72 -12.00 34.74
C ASP A 272 11.88 -10.53 34.34
N PRO A 273 13.01 -9.87 34.69
CA PRO A 273 13.29 -8.51 34.29
C PRO A 273 13.22 -8.32 32.78
N THR A 274 12.50 -7.30 32.33
CA THR A 274 12.47 -6.86 30.92
C THR A 274 13.00 -5.44 30.80
N TYR A 275 13.26 -5.00 29.56
CA TYR A 275 13.69 -3.61 29.30
C TYR A 275 12.68 -2.59 29.83
N ASP A 276 11.38 -2.83 29.56
CA ASP A 276 10.30 -1.94 29.99
C ASP A 276 10.00 -2.07 31.49
N ARG A 277 10.32 -3.24 32.09
CA ARG A 277 10.11 -3.52 33.52
C ARG A 277 11.35 -4.18 34.14
N PRO A 278 12.34 -3.39 34.58
CA PRO A 278 13.60 -3.91 35.13
C PRO A 278 13.45 -4.75 36.41
N GLN A 279 12.32 -4.63 37.11
CA GLN A 279 12.02 -5.40 38.32
C GLN A 279 11.14 -6.63 38.06
N GLY A 280 10.76 -6.89 36.80
CA GLY A 280 9.72 -7.86 36.46
C GLY A 280 8.32 -7.36 36.87
N LEU A 281 7.29 -8.09 36.46
CA LEU A 281 5.92 -7.83 36.89
C LEU A 281 5.68 -8.50 38.26
N PRO A 282 5.19 -7.76 39.28
CA PRO A 282 4.87 -8.37 40.55
C PRO A 282 3.74 -9.41 40.40
N PRO A 283 3.75 -10.50 41.19
CA PRO A 283 2.69 -11.50 41.18
C PRO A 283 1.33 -10.89 41.49
N GLY A 284 0.25 -11.43 40.91
CA GLY A 284 -1.10 -10.96 41.18
C GLY A 284 -1.56 -9.76 40.35
N VAL A 285 -0.79 -9.33 39.34
CA VAL A 285 -1.22 -8.33 38.35
C VAL A 285 -1.76 -9.05 37.12
N PRO A 286 -3.09 -9.19 36.94
CA PRO A 286 -3.66 -9.96 35.84
C PRO A 286 -3.57 -9.24 34.49
N PHE A 287 -3.69 -7.91 34.49
CA PHE A 287 -3.77 -7.07 33.28
C PHE A 287 -2.86 -5.85 33.38
N VAL A 288 -2.32 -5.43 32.25
CA VAL A 288 -1.43 -4.27 32.09
C VAL A 288 -1.83 -3.52 30.83
N ASP A 289 -1.71 -2.19 30.77
CA ASP A 289 -2.05 -1.45 29.55
C ASP A 289 -1.21 -1.89 28.33
N ASN A 290 -1.87 -2.10 27.19
CA ASN A 290 -1.20 -2.53 25.95
C ASN A 290 -0.64 -1.32 25.19
N HIS A 291 0.63 -1.02 25.43
CA HIS A 291 1.32 0.09 24.78
C HIS A 291 1.61 -0.16 23.29
N THR A 292 1.70 -1.42 22.83
CA THR A 292 1.88 -1.73 21.41
C THR A 292 0.64 -1.37 20.62
N ARG A 293 -0.54 -1.76 21.13
CA ARG A 293 -1.83 -1.45 20.49
C ARG A 293 -2.31 -0.03 20.78
N GLY A 294 -1.86 0.58 21.87
CA GLY A 294 -2.29 1.91 22.32
C GLY A 294 -3.72 1.96 22.86
N CYS A 295 -4.35 0.80 23.03
CA CYS A 295 -5.68 0.58 23.59
C CYS A 295 -5.71 -0.83 24.21
N SER A 296 -6.74 -1.16 24.98
CA SER A 296 -6.87 -2.46 25.65
C SER A 296 -5.67 -2.84 26.54
N TYR A 297 -5.51 -4.14 26.82
CA TYR A 297 -4.61 -4.67 27.83
C TYR A 297 -3.75 -5.83 27.31
N TYR A 298 -2.53 -5.92 27.85
CA TYR A 298 -1.81 -7.16 27.97
C TYR A 298 -2.41 -8.00 29.09
N PHE A 299 -2.78 -9.24 28.80
CA PHE A 299 -3.19 -10.21 29.81
C PHE A 299 -2.02 -11.15 30.14
N THR A 300 -1.90 -11.51 31.42
CA THR A 300 -0.82 -12.37 31.93
C THR A 300 -1.20 -13.86 31.91
N TYR A 301 -0.20 -14.73 32.08
CA TYR A 301 -0.41 -16.16 32.27
C TYR A 301 -1.29 -16.48 33.47
N GLU A 302 -1.17 -15.69 34.55
CA GLU A 302 -2.03 -15.82 35.73
C GLU A 302 -3.49 -15.51 35.38
N ALA A 303 -3.76 -14.44 34.62
CA ALA A 303 -5.10 -14.09 34.18
C ALA A 303 -5.71 -15.19 33.30
N ALA A 304 -4.95 -15.70 32.32
CA ALA A 304 -5.39 -16.79 31.45
C ALA A 304 -5.70 -18.06 32.25
N CYS A 305 -4.84 -18.46 33.19
CA CYS A 305 -5.08 -19.65 34.02
C CYS A 305 -6.33 -19.51 34.89
N LYS A 306 -6.51 -18.35 35.56
CA LYS A 306 -7.70 -18.08 36.37
C LYS A 306 -8.98 -18.13 35.55
N PHE A 307 -8.99 -17.51 34.37
CA PHE A 307 -10.13 -17.53 33.46
C PHE A 307 -10.48 -18.97 33.01
N LEU A 308 -9.47 -19.74 32.61
CA LEU A 308 -9.65 -21.13 32.17
C LEU A 308 -10.17 -22.04 33.28
N GLU A 309 -9.65 -21.92 34.50
CA GLU A 309 -10.09 -22.71 35.64
C GLU A 309 -11.52 -22.37 36.04
N ARG A 310 -11.85 -21.07 36.14
CA ARG A 310 -13.18 -20.58 36.52
C ARG A 310 -14.26 -21.04 35.54
N ASN A 311 -13.97 -21.00 34.24
CA ASN A 311 -14.90 -21.37 33.18
C ASN A 311 -14.77 -22.85 32.75
N GLN A 312 -13.96 -23.64 33.45
CA GLN A 312 -13.72 -25.07 33.19
C GLN A 312 -13.17 -25.40 31.78
N LEU A 313 -12.51 -24.44 31.14
CA LEU A 313 -11.96 -24.53 29.79
C LEU A 313 -10.55 -25.15 29.75
N LEU A 314 -10.15 -25.66 28.60
CA LEU A 314 -8.84 -26.30 28.39
C LEU A 314 -7.76 -25.32 27.91
N GLY A 315 -8.13 -24.37 27.05
CA GLY A 315 -7.22 -23.35 26.50
C GLY A 315 -7.97 -22.28 25.71
N ILE A 316 -7.25 -21.22 25.36
CA ILE A 316 -7.73 -20.11 24.52
C ILE A 316 -7.10 -20.24 23.14
N PHE A 317 -7.89 -20.16 22.06
CA PHE A 317 -7.40 -20.01 20.68
C PHE A 317 -7.61 -18.58 20.23
N ARG A 318 -6.57 -17.94 19.70
CA ARG A 318 -6.62 -16.53 19.30
C ARG A 318 -5.80 -16.18 18.06
N GLY A 319 -6.11 -15.05 17.42
CA GLY A 319 -5.47 -14.53 16.19
C GLY A 319 -4.53 -13.34 16.45
N HIS A 320 -4.66 -12.27 15.64
CA HIS A 320 -4.22 -10.88 15.83
C HIS A 320 -2.71 -10.57 15.87
N GLU A 321 -1.86 -11.54 16.21
CA GLU A 321 -0.41 -11.35 16.23
C GLU A 321 0.27 -12.26 15.21
N ALA A 322 0.97 -11.65 14.24
CA ALA A 322 1.78 -12.36 13.28
C ALA A 322 2.81 -13.29 13.95
N GLN A 323 2.94 -14.51 13.44
CA GLN A 323 3.86 -15.54 13.95
C GLN A 323 4.73 -16.07 12.81
N ASP A 324 6.04 -16.18 13.03
CA ASP A 324 6.98 -16.70 12.02
C ASP A 324 6.62 -18.13 11.56
N ALA A 325 6.27 -18.99 12.50
CA ALA A 325 5.81 -20.35 12.21
C ALA A 325 4.30 -20.42 11.85
N GLY A 326 3.59 -19.29 11.81
CA GLY A 326 2.13 -19.22 11.67
C GLY A 326 1.37 -19.60 12.94
N TYR A 327 2.05 -20.00 14.01
CA TYR A 327 1.43 -20.25 15.32
C TYR A 327 2.44 -20.11 16.46
N THR A 328 1.93 -19.88 17.67
CA THR A 328 2.70 -19.98 18.92
C THR A 328 1.87 -20.69 19.99
N MET A 329 2.46 -21.71 20.61
CA MET A 329 1.89 -22.36 21.80
C MET A 329 2.51 -21.75 23.05
N HIS A 330 1.69 -21.08 23.86
CA HIS A 330 2.14 -20.45 25.09
C HIS A 330 2.29 -21.45 26.24
N ARG A 331 2.77 -20.97 27.38
CA ARG A 331 3.04 -21.77 28.59
C ARG A 331 1.85 -22.68 28.94
N LYS A 332 2.14 -23.93 29.29
CA LYS A 332 1.10 -24.92 29.66
C LYS A 332 0.47 -24.58 31.01
N THR A 333 -0.82 -24.83 31.14
CA THR A 333 -1.56 -24.72 32.42
C THR A 333 -0.99 -25.69 33.47
N PRO A 334 -0.99 -25.34 34.77
CA PRO A 334 -0.42 -26.20 35.81
C PRO A 334 -1.22 -27.50 36.01
N THR A 335 -2.54 -27.40 35.91
CA THR A 335 -3.48 -28.49 36.19
C THR A 335 -3.65 -29.44 35.01
N LYS A 336 -4.02 -28.91 33.83
CA LYS A 336 -4.36 -29.72 32.64
C LYS A 336 -3.16 -30.03 31.75
N LYS A 337 -1.99 -29.43 32.00
CA LYS A 337 -0.74 -29.58 31.21
C LYS A 337 -0.92 -29.32 29.71
N PHE A 338 -1.89 -28.50 29.35
CA PHE A 338 -2.20 -28.08 27.98
C PHE A 338 -1.83 -26.59 27.81
N PRO A 339 -1.34 -26.14 26.63
CA PRO A 339 -1.05 -24.73 26.37
C PRO A 339 -2.22 -23.83 26.80
N SER A 340 -1.99 -22.85 27.66
CA SER A 340 -3.07 -21.98 28.14
C SER A 340 -3.64 -21.13 27.01
N VAL A 341 -2.78 -20.68 26.10
CA VAL A 341 -3.13 -19.87 24.93
C VAL A 341 -2.41 -20.46 23.72
N ILE A 342 -3.09 -20.46 22.57
CA ILE A 342 -2.48 -20.74 21.27
C ILE A 342 -2.84 -19.58 20.35
N THR A 343 -1.81 -18.89 19.86
CA THR A 343 -1.94 -17.89 18.80
C THR A 343 -1.83 -18.60 17.45
N ILE A 344 -2.78 -18.36 16.55
CA ILE A 344 -2.80 -18.90 15.18
C ILE A 344 -2.86 -17.74 14.19
N PHE A 345 -2.04 -17.81 13.13
CA PHE A 345 -1.94 -16.77 12.11
C PHE A 345 -1.95 -17.41 10.72
N SER A 346 -2.90 -17.00 9.89
CA SER A 346 -3.22 -17.69 8.63
C SER A 346 -2.88 -16.86 7.37
N ALA A 347 -2.12 -15.78 7.52
CA ALA A 347 -1.56 -14.99 6.43
C ALA A 347 -0.06 -15.31 6.23
N PRO A 348 0.31 -16.27 5.36
CA PRO A 348 1.72 -16.54 5.07
C PRO A 348 2.37 -15.39 4.30
N ASN A 349 3.69 -15.21 4.46
CA ASN A 349 4.45 -14.11 3.84
C ASN A 349 3.73 -12.75 3.96
N TYR A 350 3.26 -12.44 5.16
CA TYR A 350 2.44 -11.26 5.44
C TYR A 350 3.11 -9.99 4.90
N LEU A 351 2.29 -9.12 4.29
CA LEU A 351 2.73 -7.88 3.61
C LEU A 351 3.79 -8.09 2.51
N ASP A 352 3.93 -9.29 1.97
CA ASP A 352 4.99 -9.70 1.04
C ASP A 352 6.43 -9.61 1.58
N VAL A 353 6.62 -9.31 2.87
CA VAL A 353 7.94 -9.01 3.46
C VAL A 353 8.28 -9.81 4.70
N TYR A 354 7.29 -10.34 5.43
CA TYR A 354 7.54 -11.03 6.69
C TYR A 354 8.18 -12.40 6.50
N HIS A 355 7.97 -13.04 5.33
CA HIS A 355 8.46 -14.39 5.01
C HIS A 355 8.05 -15.48 6.02
N ASN A 356 7.02 -15.22 6.84
CA ASN A 356 6.45 -16.17 7.78
C ASN A 356 5.66 -17.27 7.06
N ARG A 357 5.44 -18.38 7.76
CA ARG A 357 4.45 -19.40 7.38
C ARG A 357 3.06 -19.00 7.85
N GLY A 358 2.04 -19.52 7.17
CA GLY A 358 0.67 -19.54 7.65
C GLY A 358 0.40 -20.88 8.34
N ALA A 359 -0.55 -20.91 9.26
CA ALA A 359 -1.00 -22.16 9.86
C ALA A 359 -2.50 -22.17 10.17
N VAL A 360 -3.06 -23.37 10.27
CA VAL A 360 -4.41 -23.62 10.79
C VAL A 360 -4.40 -24.72 11.86
N ILE A 361 -5.33 -24.64 12.81
CA ILE A 361 -5.51 -25.67 13.84
C ILE A 361 -6.58 -26.65 13.38
N LYS A 362 -6.23 -27.91 13.20
CA LYS A 362 -7.19 -29.00 12.97
C LYS A 362 -7.45 -29.74 14.27
N TYR A 363 -8.66 -29.57 14.79
CA TYR A 363 -9.15 -30.26 15.98
C TYR A 363 -10.17 -31.35 15.59
N LYS A 364 -9.82 -32.62 15.80
CA LYS A 364 -10.66 -33.79 15.50
C LYS A 364 -10.44 -34.87 16.55
N ASN A 365 -11.51 -35.46 17.06
CA ASN A 365 -11.47 -36.55 18.04
C ASN A 365 -10.61 -36.23 19.29
N LYS A 366 -10.73 -35.00 19.82
CA LYS A 366 -9.93 -34.50 20.96
C LYS A 366 -8.43 -34.38 20.69
N ASN A 367 -7.99 -34.56 19.45
CA ASN A 367 -6.61 -34.37 19.03
C ASN A 367 -6.47 -33.02 18.30
N ILE A 368 -5.37 -32.31 18.58
CA ILE A 368 -5.03 -31.04 17.95
C ILE A 368 -3.81 -31.26 17.07
N THR A 369 -3.95 -30.92 15.81
CA THR A 369 -2.86 -30.95 14.83
C THR A 369 -2.76 -29.59 14.17
N ILE A 370 -1.55 -29.03 14.11
CA ILE A 370 -1.31 -27.75 13.43
C ILE A 370 -0.78 -28.06 12.03
N ARG A 371 -1.41 -27.46 11.03
CA ARG A 371 -1.04 -27.60 9.61
C ARG A 371 -0.46 -26.27 9.15
N GLN A 372 0.83 -26.25 8.87
CA GLN A 372 1.53 -25.09 8.31
C GLN A 372 1.51 -25.13 6.78
N TYR A 373 1.54 -23.96 6.14
CA TYR A 373 1.63 -23.79 4.69
C TYR A 373 2.40 -22.51 4.35
N ASN A 374 2.87 -22.43 3.10
CA ASN A 374 3.60 -21.28 2.58
C ASN A 374 2.67 -20.42 1.72
N ALA A 375 3.13 -19.21 1.42
CA ALA A 375 2.41 -18.27 0.57
C ALA A 375 2.28 -18.74 -0.87
N SER A 376 1.21 -18.30 -1.50
CA SER A 376 0.86 -18.53 -2.89
C SER A 376 1.15 -17.28 -3.70
N SER A 377 1.44 -17.43 -4.99
CA SER A 377 1.56 -16.27 -5.89
C SER A 377 0.21 -15.58 -6.05
N HIS A 378 0.20 -14.26 -6.02
CA HIS A 378 -0.97 -13.43 -6.31
C HIS A 378 -0.62 -12.34 -7.35
N PRO A 379 -1.63 -11.78 -8.04
CA PRO A 379 -1.45 -10.62 -8.90
C PRO A 379 -0.90 -9.42 -8.15
N TYR A 380 -0.18 -8.58 -8.89
CA TYR A 380 0.46 -7.39 -8.35
C TYR A 380 -0.48 -6.19 -8.47
N TRP A 381 -0.64 -5.47 -7.35
CA TRP A 381 -1.29 -4.16 -7.31
C TRP A 381 -0.27 -3.09 -6.92
N LEU A 382 -0.37 -1.92 -7.54
CA LEU A 382 0.33 -0.75 -7.04
C LEU A 382 -0.26 -0.33 -5.68
N PRO A 383 0.55 0.28 -4.79
CA PRO A 383 0.08 0.78 -3.51
C PRO A 383 -1.19 1.62 -3.66
N ASN A 384 -2.15 1.46 -2.75
CA ASN A 384 -3.42 2.19 -2.75
C ASN A 384 -4.26 2.06 -4.03
N PHE A 385 -4.09 0.98 -4.80
CA PHE A 385 -4.84 0.73 -6.05
C PHE A 385 -4.67 1.84 -7.11
N MET A 386 -3.51 2.52 -7.11
CA MET A 386 -3.20 3.52 -8.12
C MET A 386 -3.10 2.91 -9.51
N ASP A 387 -3.62 3.60 -10.51
CA ASP A 387 -3.41 3.24 -11.90
C ASP A 387 -2.01 3.66 -12.39
N ALA A 388 -1.57 3.04 -13.49
CA ALA A 388 -0.24 3.27 -14.03
C ALA A 388 -0.01 4.71 -14.51
N PHE A 389 -1.05 5.45 -14.91
CA PHE A 389 -0.90 6.86 -15.30
C PHE A 389 -0.67 7.72 -14.07
N THR A 390 -1.51 7.59 -13.05
CA THR A 390 -1.35 8.33 -11.79
C THR A 390 0.03 8.10 -11.18
N TRP A 391 0.52 6.86 -11.23
CA TRP A 391 1.86 6.53 -10.74
C TRP A 391 3.00 7.10 -11.58
N SER A 392 2.92 7.01 -12.92
CA SER A 392 4.04 7.37 -13.80
C SER A 392 4.06 8.85 -14.21
N LEU A 393 2.93 9.55 -14.19
CA LEU A 393 2.81 10.92 -14.67
C LEU A 393 3.73 11.90 -13.92
N PRO A 394 3.86 11.84 -12.57
CA PRO A 394 4.82 12.68 -11.85
C PRO A 394 6.26 12.45 -12.33
N PHE A 395 6.63 11.19 -12.56
CA PHE A 395 7.97 10.84 -13.05
C PHE A 395 8.20 11.34 -14.49
N VAL A 396 7.23 11.15 -15.38
CA VAL A 396 7.31 11.61 -16.77
C VAL A 396 7.42 13.13 -16.82
N GLY A 397 6.59 13.85 -16.04
CA GLY A 397 6.64 15.31 -15.91
C GLY A 397 7.99 15.80 -15.42
N ALA A 398 8.54 15.17 -14.38
CA ALA A 398 9.87 15.50 -13.85
C ALA A 398 10.98 15.27 -14.90
N LYS A 399 10.94 14.18 -15.67
CA LYS A 399 11.96 13.88 -16.69
C LYS A 399 11.85 14.76 -17.93
N ILE A 400 10.65 15.10 -18.36
CA ILE A 400 10.46 16.06 -19.46
C ILE A 400 10.93 17.45 -19.02
N THR A 401 10.60 17.88 -17.81
CA THR A 401 11.08 19.19 -17.31
C THR A 401 12.59 19.22 -17.13
N GLU A 402 13.21 18.15 -16.62
CA GLU A 402 14.67 18.01 -16.55
C GLU A 402 15.31 18.09 -17.95
N MET A 403 14.75 17.39 -18.94
CA MET A 403 15.19 17.45 -20.33
C MET A 403 15.05 18.86 -20.91
N LEU A 404 13.91 19.53 -20.68
CA LEU A 404 13.69 20.90 -21.15
C LEU A 404 14.64 21.89 -20.48
N LEU A 405 14.94 21.74 -19.20
CA LEU A 405 15.95 22.54 -18.50
C LEU A 405 17.34 22.30 -19.06
N ALA A 406 17.69 21.05 -19.39
CA ALA A 406 18.96 20.72 -20.02
C ALA A 406 19.06 21.28 -21.46
N ILE A 407 17.95 21.35 -22.21
CA ILE A 407 17.90 22.02 -23.51
C ILE A 407 18.03 23.54 -23.34
N LEU A 408 17.31 24.12 -22.38
CA LEU A 408 17.35 25.55 -22.10
C LEU A 408 18.70 26.00 -21.53
N SER A 409 19.47 25.13 -20.87
CA SER A 409 20.83 25.43 -20.42
C SER A 409 21.87 25.40 -21.55
N VAL A 410 21.53 24.85 -22.72
CA VAL A 410 22.34 24.97 -23.95
C VAL A 410 22.13 26.34 -24.62
N CYS A 411 21.01 27.03 -24.35
CA CYS A 411 20.85 28.43 -24.72
C CYS A 411 21.89 29.26 -23.95
N SER A 412 22.89 29.72 -24.69
CA SER A 412 24.17 30.19 -24.19
C SER A 412 24.06 31.47 -23.36
N ASP A 413 24.94 31.58 -22.35
CA ASP A 413 25.26 32.84 -21.65
C ASP A 413 25.52 33.99 -22.65
N GLN A 414 25.98 33.70 -23.87
CA GLN A 414 26.16 34.69 -24.96
C GLN A 414 24.87 35.36 -25.46
N GLU A 415 23.71 34.69 -25.45
CA GLU A 415 22.41 35.35 -25.73
C GLU A 415 21.90 36.14 -24.51
N LEU A 416 22.42 35.80 -23.32
CA LEU A 416 22.14 36.44 -22.03
C LEU A 416 23.17 37.53 -21.64
N GLU A 417 24.31 37.65 -22.30
CA GLU A 417 25.37 38.62 -21.97
C GLU A 417 25.55 39.75 -22.99
N SER A 418 25.00 39.62 -24.21
CA SER A 418 25.17 40.58 -25.33
C SER A 418 24.51 41.96 -25.14
N VAL A 419 24.24 42.38 -23.91
CA VAL A 419 23.72 43.73 -23.58
C VAL A 419 24.55 44.42 -22.49
N SER A 420 25.49 43.72 -21.82
CA SER A 420 26.31 44.39 -20.79
C SER A 420 27.41 45.28 -21.35
N SER A 421 27.67 45.23 -22.66
CA SER A 421 28.76 45.97 -23.32
C SER A 421 28.34 46.97 -24.39
N GLU A 422 27.03 47.20 -24.61
CA GLU A 422 26.56 48.12 -25.66
C GLU A 422 25.51 49.15 -25.17
N GLU A 423 25.34 49.32 -23.86
CA GLU A 423 24.52 50.41 -23.30
C GLU A 423 25.28 51.74 -23.13
N ASP A 424 26.60 51.80 -23.41
CA ASP A 424 27.43 53.01 -23.18
C ASP A 424 27.79 53.84 -24.42
N ASP A 425 27.41 53.46 -25.65
CA ASP A 425 27.79 54.19 -26.88
C ASP A 425 26.61 54.84 -27.64
N ALA A 426 25.47 55.06 -26.98
CA ALA A 426 24.29 55.68 -27.58
C ALA A 426 24.28 57.23 -27.60
N ASP A 427 25.44 57.89 -27.65
CA ASP A 427 25.48 59.38 -27.69
C ASP A 427 26.49 60.02 -28.67
N ARG A 428 27.04 59.26 -29.64
CA ARG A 428 27.88 59.84 -30.71
C ARG A 428 27.69 59.17 -32.06
N GLN A 429 26.64 59.54 -32.79
CA GLN A 429 26.71 60.02 -34.18
C GLN A 429 25.28 60.30 -34.67
N ARG A 430 24.82 61.55 -34.54
CA ARG A 430 23.72 62.07 -35.36
C ARG A 430 24.31 62.71 -36.61
N GLY A 431 23.94 62.23 -37.80
CA GLY A 431 24.02 63.01 -39.02
C GLY A 431 24.14 62.21 -40.32
N LEU A 432 23.10 62.39 -41.17
CA LEU A 432 23.11 62.32 -42.65
C LEU A 432 23.04 60.88 -43.23
N ASP A 433 22.24 60.49 -44.22
CA ASP A 433 21.16 61.06 -45.06
C ASP A 433 20.46 59.84 -45.76
N ASP A 434 19.31 60.10 -46.41
CA ASP A 434 18.36 59.22 -47.14
C ASP A 434 18.91 58.17 -48.13
N ASP A 435 18.19 57.05 -48.33
CA ASP A 435 17.39 56.73 -49.56
C ASP A 435 17.09 55.20 -49.75
N ASP A 436 15.98 54.95 -50.44
CA ASP A 436 15.26 53.71 -50.82
C ASP A 436 16.02 52.40 -51.14
N SER A 437 15.40 51.23 -50.84
CA SER A 437 14.99 50.21 -51.85
C SER A 437 14.55 48.85 -51.24
N ASP A 438 13.38 48.40 -51.73
CA ASP A 438 12.71 47.09 -51.71
C ASP A 438 13.43 45.79 -51.26
N GLY A 439 12.72 45.06 -50.36
CA GLY A 439 12.28 43.67 -50.56
C GLY A 439 13.29 42.52 -50.71
N ASP A 440 13.57 41.80 -49.61
CA ASP A 440 13.77 40.34 -49.65
C ASP A 440 13.46 39.69 -48.28
N ASP A 441 12.81 38.52 -48.34
CA ASP A 441 12.06 37.86 -47.28
C ASP A 441 12.89 36.74 -46.63
N THR A 442 14.03 37.10 -46.03
CA THR A 442 14.89 36.16 -45.29
C THR A 442 15.49 36.78 -44.01
N ARG A 443 14.63 37.13 -43.04
CA ARG A 443 15.08 37.63 -41.73
C ARG A 443 15.83 36.56 -40.94
N THR A 444 17.14 36.74 -40.79
CA THR A 444 17.96 35.98 -39.84
C THR A 444 18.01 36.70 -38.50
N VAL A 445 18.45 36.02 -37.43
CA VAL A 445 18.45 36.52 -36.04
C VAL A 445 19.26 37.83 -35.86
N ALA A 446 20.02 38.24 -36.87
CA ALA A 446 20.80 39.46 -36.90
C ALA A 446 20.00 40.76 -37.19
N ASP A 447 18.71 40.67 -37.57
CA ASP A 447 17.90 41.83 -38.02
C ASP A 447 16.85 42.32 -36.99
N LEU A 448 16.94 41.88 -35.72
CA LEU A 448 15.96 42.22 -34.68
C LEU A 448 16.32 43.53 -33.95
N SER A 449 15.32 44.39 -33.73
CA SER A 449 15.52 45.65 -33.00
C SER A 449 15.88 45.41 -31.52
N PRO A 450 16.61 46.33 -30.85
CA PRO A 450 16.98 46.18 -29.44
C PRO A 450 15.80 45.94 -28.48
N SER A 451 14.62 46.48 -28.81
CA SER A 451 13.36 46.26 -28.09
C SER A 451 12.83 44.83 -28.23
N GLU A 452 12.92 44.25 -29.43
CA GLU A 452 12.45 42.89 -29.74
C GLU A 452 13.36 41.82 -29.12
N LEU A 453 14.67 42.08 -29.04
CA LEU A 453 15.64 41.24 -28.32
C LEU A 453 15.37 41.23 -26.80
N GLY A 454 14.99 42.38 -26.22
CA GLY A 454 14.57 42.50 -24.82
C GLY A 454 13.29 41.73 -24.51
N GLN A 455 12.28 41.80 -25.39
CA GLN A 455 11.04 41.03 -25.27
C GLN A 455 11.28 39.53 -25.38
N ARG A 456 12.07 39.09 -26.36
CA ARG A 456 12.44 37.68 -26.55
C ARG A 456 13.19 37.10 -25.34
N ARG A 457 14.06 37.90 -24.71
CA ARG A 457 14.74 37.53 -23.46
C ARG A 457 13.77 37.44 -22.26
N GLN A 458 12.80 38.34 -22.16
CA GLN A 458 11.78 38.28 -21.11
C GLN A 458 10.89 37.04 -21.28
N GLU A 459 10.57 36.65 -22.51
CA GLU A 459 9.87 35.40 -22.80
C GLU A 459 10.68 34.16 -22.43
N ILE A 460 11.99 34.15 -22.69
CA ILE A 460 12.88 33.04 -22.29
C ILE A 460 12.95 32.94 -20.75
N LYS A 461 13.08 34.06 -20.04
CA LYS A 461 13.02 34.09 -18.57
C LYS A 461 11.68 33.57 -18.04
N ASN A 462 10.56 33.99 -18.62
CA ASN A 462 9.23 33.51 -18.25
C ASN A 462 9.07 32.00 -18.51
N LYS A 463 9.64 31.48 -19.61
CA LYS A 463 9.66 30.04 -19.93
C LYS A 463 10.51 29.26 -18.92
N ILE A 464 11.68 29.75 -18.53
CA ILE A 464 12.52 29.13 -17.49
C ILE A 464 11.79 29.11 -16.14
N LEU A 465 11.15 30.21 -15.76
CA LEU A 465 10.35 30.29 -14.53
C LEU A 465 9.17 29.32 -14.53
N ALA A 466 8.48 29.19 -15.66
CA ALA A 466 7.38 28.23 -15.81
C ALA A 466 7.87 26.78 -15.69
N VAL A 467 9.00 26.43 -16.33
CA VAL A 467 9.58 25.08 -16.25
C VAL A 467 10.08 24.77 -14.84
N GLY A 468 10.70 25.74 -14.15
CA GLY A 468 11.12 25.58 -12.76
C GLY A 468 9.96 25.39 -11.78
N ARG A 469 8.81 26.05 -11.99
CA ARG A 469 7.59 25.82 -11.20
C ARG A 469 7.02 24.42 -11.44
N MET A 470 6.94 23.98 -12.70
CA MET A 470 6.48 22.63 -13.03
C MET A 470 7.37 21.55 -12.43
N GLN A 471 8.70 21.72 -12.43
CA GLN A 471 9.63 20.77 -11.83
C GLN A 471 9.33 20.56 -10.34
N ARG A 472 9.07 21.63 -9.57
CA ARG A 472 8.74 21.51 -8.15
C ARG A 472 7.41 20.79 -7.92
N VAL A 473 6.39 21.08 -8.73
CA VAL A 473 5.08 20.41 -8.63
C VAL A 473 5.23 18.91 -8.88
N PHE A 474 5.92 18.52 -9.95
CA PHE A 474 6.12 17.10 -10.25
C PHE A 474 7.06 16.39 -9.27
N GLN A 475 7.98 17.12 -8.64
CA GLN A 475 8.81 16.59 -7.57
C GLN A 475 8.00 16.34 -6.29
N LEU A 476 7.15 17.29 -5.88
CA LEU A 476 6.26 17.12 -4.73
C LEU A 476 5.27 15.96 -4.94
N LEU A 477 4.62 15.91 -6.10
CA LEU A 477 3.70 14.81 -6.45
C LEU A 477 4.40 13.44 -6.45
N ARG A 478 5.69 13.41 -6.82
CA ARG A 478 6.50 12.20 -6.76
C ARG A 478 6.82 11.80 -5.32
N GLU A 479 7.23 12.76 -4.49
CA GLU A 479 7.52 12.52 -3.07
C GLU A 479 6.25 12.02 -2.33
N GLU A 480 5.08 12.58 -2.64
CA GLU A 480 3.80 12.07 -2.13
C GLU A 480 3.49 10.66 -2.62
N ALA A 481 3.67 10.37 -3.92
CA ALA A 481 3.45 9.04 -4.48
C ALA A 481 4.42 7.98 -3.90
N GLU A 482 5.65 8.37 -3.55
CA GLU A 482 6.66 7.49 -2.95
C GLU A 482 6.42 7.26 -1.44
N ASN A 483 5.90 8.26 -0.71
CA ASN A 483 5.53 8.16 0.71
C ASN A 483 4.25 7.37 0.98
N ALA A 484 3.49 7.00 -0.05
CA ALA A 484 2.24 6.25 0.08
C ALA A 484 2.41 4.76 0.47
N THR A 485 3.64 4.32 0.82
CA THR A 485 3.94 2.95 1.24
C THR A 485 3.65 2.78 2.74
N GLU A 486 2.91 1.73 3.13
CA GLU A 486 2.50 1.50 4.52
C GLU A 486 3.66 1.15 5.47
N LEU A 487 4.84 0.78 4.97
CA LEU A 487 5.98 0.37 5.78
C LEU A 487 6.96 1.51 6.00
N THR A 488 7.22 1.84 7.27
CA THR A 488 8.26 2.79 7.65
C THR A 488 9.58 2.07 7.95
N PRO A 489 10.72 2.48 7.38
CA PRO A 489 12.01 1.86 7.67
C PRO A 489 12.38 2.06 9.14
N ALA A 490 12.64 0.97 9.86
CA ALA A 490 13.06 1.01 11.26
C ALA A 490 14.38 1.81 11.44
N PRO A 491 14.51 2.64 12.48
CA PRO A 491 15.78 3.30 12.79
C PRO A 491 16.83 2.27 13.23
N ASN A 492 18.03 2.34 12.63
CA ASN A 492 19.14 1.46 12.97
C ASN A 492 19.47 1.52 14.48
N PRO A 493 19.56 0.39 15.20
CA PRO A 493 20.00 0.38 16.59
C PRO A 493 21.52 0.60 16.63
N GLY A 494 21.95 1.85 16.84
CA GLY A 494 23.35 2.22 17.06
C GLY A 494 23.93 3.34 16.17
N GLY A 495 23.14 3.93 15.28
CA GLY A 495 23.52 5.14 14.54
C GLY A 495 22.77 6.37 15.06
N PRO A 496 23.26 7.60 14.84
CA PRO A 496 22.43 8.78 15.09
C PRO A 496 21.13 8.61 14.27
N GLY A 497 19.99 8.93 14.87
CA GLY A 497 18.65 8.77 14.26
C GLY A 497 18.58 9.37 12.85
N PRO A 498 17.54 9.05 12.06
CA PRO A 498 17.46 9.52 10.68
C PRO A 498 17.40 11.05 10.69
N THR A 499 18.55 11.69 10.47
CA THR A 499 18.57 13.03 9.92
C THR A 499 17.87 12.91 8.57
N PRO A 500 16.86 13.73 8.27
CA PRO A 500 16.34 13.79 6.92
C PRO A 500 17.55 14.08 6.05
N THR A 501 17.92 13.16 5.16
CA THR A 501 18.87 13.49 4.08
C THR A 501 18.12 14.33 3.06
N SER A 502 17.63 15.48 3.50
CA SER A 502 17.45 16.64 2.65
C SER A 502 18.86 17.18 2.38
N TRP A 503 19.49 16.66 1.32
CA TRP A 503 20.61 17.36 0.72
C TRP A 503 20.03 18.43 -0.23
N PRO A 504 20.24 19.72 0.05
CA PRO A 504 19.75 20.80 -0.78
C PRO A 504 20.68 20.96 -1.98
N GLY A 505 20.46 20.17 -3.02
CA GLY A 505 21.24 20.24 -4.25
C GLY A 505 21.33 18.87 -4.90
N GLY A 506 20.79 18.78 -6.11
CA GLY A 506 20.72 17.53 -6.88
C GLY A 506 22.06 16.89 -7.21
N PHE A 507 21.92 15.77 -7.92
CA PHE A 507 22.91 14.76 -8.33
C PHE A 507 23.02 13.58 -7.38
N ALA A 508 22.35 12.48 -7.76
CA ALA A 508 22.70 11.14 -7.31
C ALA A 508 24.16 10.81 -7.73
N PRO A 509 24.87 9.95 -7.00
CA PRO A 509 26.19 9.49 -7.41
C PRO A 509 26.11 8.80 -8.78
N PRO A 510 27.11 8.95 -9.66
CA PRO A 510 27.15 8.24 -10.92
C PRO A 510 27.30 6.74 -10.64
N GLY A 511 26.20 5.99 -10.74
CA GLY A 511 26.16 4.55 -10.46
C GLY A 511 24.85 4.01 -9.86
N SER A 512 23.91 4.85 -9.42
CA SER A 512 22.59 4.35 -8.95
C SER A 512 21.66 4.05 -10.12
N SER A 513 21.59 2.78 -10.53
CA SER A 513 20.83 2.30 -11.69
C SER A 513 19.31 2.17 -11.48
N ASP A 514 18.72 2.78 -10.46
CA ASP A 514 17.35 2.47 -10.04
C ASP A 514 16.52 3.74 -9.73
N ALA A 515 16.45 4.66 -10.71
CA ALA A 515 15.68 5.91 -10.58
C ALA A 515 14.15 5.72 -10.75
N LEU A 516 13.73 4.50 -11.11
CA LEU A 516 12.34 4.04 -11.24
C LEU A 516 11.87 3.18 -10.06
N GLY A 517 12.77 2.88 -9.11
CA GLY A 517 12.45 2.03 -7.97
C GLY A 517 11.47 2.74 -7.03
N VAL A 518 10.25 2.22 -6.92
CA VAL A 518 9.32 2.58 -5.83
C VAL A 518 10.03 2.34 -4.50
N HIS A 519 9.94 3.25 -3.53
CA HIS A 519 10.56 3.07 -2.22
C HIS A 519 10.24 1.69 -1.59
N GLY A 520 9.06 1.13 -1.85
CA GLY A 520 8.70 -0.26 -1.49
C GLY A 520 9.68 -1.35 -1.98
N THR A 521 10.31 -1.20 -3.14
CA THR A 521 11.37 -2.12 -3.61
C THR A 521 12.70 -1.93 -2.88
N GLN A 522 12.97 -0.74 -2.33
CA GLN A 522 14.13 -0.48 -1.48
C GLN A 522 13.88 -0.96 -0.04
N VAL A 523 12.66 -0.80 0.49
CA VAL A 523 12.24 -1.36 1.79
C VAL A 523 12.30 -2.89 1.76
N ARG A 524 11.85 -3.55 0.69
CA ARG A 524 12.03 -4.99 0.47
C ARG A 524 13.50 -5.44 0.48
N LYS A 525 14.45 -4.58 0.07
CA LYS A 525 15.89 -4.88 0.13
C LYS A 525 16.47 -4.70 1.54
N MET A 526 15.82 -3.92 2.40
CA MET A 526 16.26 -3.61 3.76
C MET A 526 15.71 -4.59 4.80
N ILE A 527 14.49 -5.10 4.61
CA ILE A 527 13.87 -6.12 5.47
C ILE A 527 14.45 -7.49 5.10
N ARG A 528 15.17 -8.12 6.02
CA ARG A 528 15.80 -9.44 5.80
C ARG A 528 15.27 -10.54 6.70
N SER A 529 14.58 -10.19 7.77
CA SER A 529 14.07 -11.13 8.77
C SER A 529 12.66 -10.78 9.23
N PHE A 530 11.97 -11.77 9.78
CA PHE A 530 10.65 -11.60 10.42
C PHE A 530 10.66 -10.50 11.49
N SER A 531 11.72 -10.42 12.30
CA SER A 531 11.86 -9.38 13.33
C SER A 531 12.02 -7.98 12.75
N ASP A 532 12.72 -7.84 11.62
CA ASP A 532 12.89 -6.54 10.96
C ASP A 532 11.57 -6.07 10.34
N ALA A 533 10.81 -7.00 9.74
CA ALA A 533 9.48 -6.74 9.20
C ALA A 533 8.54 -6.28 10.30
N ARG A 534 8.47 -7.04 11.41
CA ARG A 534 7.66 -6.71 12.58
C ARG A 534 8.01 -5.35 13.19
N ALA A 535 9.30 -5.02 13.27
CA ALA A 535 9.74 -3.72 13.79
C ALA A 535 9.37 -2.56 12.87
N SER A 536 9.39 -2.76 11.54
CA SER A 536 9.04 -1.74 10.55
C SER A 536 7.53 -1.49 10.46
N ASP A 537 6.73 -2.47 10.90
CA ASP A 537 5.27 -2.48 10.83
C ASP A 537 4.58 -2.20 12.18
N ILE A 538 5.34 -2.10 13.27
CA ILE A 538 4.81 -1.92 14.63
C ILE A 538 3.89 -0.70 14.80
N ALA A 539 4.09 0.36 13.99
CA ALA A 539 3.24 1.53 14.00
C ALA A 539 1.83 1.24 13.44
N ASN A 540 1.72 0.33 12.47
CA ASN A 540 0.45 -0.09 11.87
C ASN A 540 -0.29 -1.12 12.73
N GLU A 541 0.42 -1.80 13.64
CA GLU A 541 -0.19 -2.69 14.63
C GLU A 541 -0.93 -1.93 15.74
N ARG A 542 -0.77 -0.60 15.81
CA ARG A 542 -1.40 0.28 16.79
C ARG A 542 -2.77 0.78 16.32
N MET A 543 -3.70 0.99 17.25
CA MET A 543 -4.95 1.70 16.96
C MET A 543 -4.65 3.11 16.40
N PRO A 544 -5.16 3.47 15.21
CA PRO A 544 -4.94 4.78 14.62
C PRO A 544 -5.46 5.92 15.50
N GLN A 545 -4.75 7.05 15.53
CA GLN A 545 -5.21 8.29 16.14
C GLN A 545 -5.58 9.29 15.03
N PHE A 546 -6.86 9.67 14.95
CA PHE A 546 -7.29 10.72 14.03
C PHE A 546 -6.98 12.09 14.65
N ASP A 547 -6.00 12.80 14.09
CA ASP A 547 -5.80 14.21 14.38
C ASP A 547 -6.71 15.06 13.49
N TYR A 548 -7.85 15.49 14.02
CA TYR A 548 -8.81 16.35 13.31
C TYR A 548 -8.27 17.76 13.02
N THR A 549 -7.07 18.11 13.54
CA THR A 549 -6.43 19.42 13.33
C THR A 549 -5.32 19.39 12.29
N ALA A 550 -4.86 18.21 11.89
CA ALA A 550 -3.95 18.07 10.77
C ALA A 550 -4.75 18.27 9.46
N PRO A 551 -4.28 19.09 8.51
CA PRO A 551 -4.89 19.14 7.18
C PRO A 551 -4.90 17.72 6.63
N SER A 552 -6.05 17.26 6.15
CA SER A 552 -6.24 15.92 5.59
C SER A 552 -5.16 15.67 4.54
N ALA A 553 -4.11 14.93 4.90
CA ALA A 553 -2.94 14.71 4.07
C ALA A 553 -3.21 13.81 2.85
N ILE A 554 -4.49 13.48 2.58
CA ILE A 554 -4.88 12.70 1.42
C ILE A 554 -6.23 13.23 0.91
N PRO A 555 -6.26 14.12 -0.09
CA PRO A 555 -7.51 14.38 -0.77
C PRO A 555 -7.97 13.11 -1.48
N LEU A 556 -9.19 12.64 -1.18
CA LEU A 556 -9.93 11.75 -2.07
C LEU A 556 -10.14 12.51 -3.39
N VAL A 557 -9.26 12.28 -4.36
CA VAL A 557 -9.48 12.76 -5.73
C VAL A 557 -9.99 11.57 -6.55
N PRO A 558 -11.28 11.49 -6.88
CA PRO A 558 -11.74 10.61 -7.95
C PRO A 558 -11.17 11.17 -9.26
N VAL A 559 -10.40 10.35 -9.98
CA VAL A 559 -9.87 10.72 -11.29
C VAL A 559 -11.02 10.75 -12.31
N PRO A 560 -11.16 11.79 -13.15
CA PRO A 560 -12.16 11.81 -14.21
C PRO A 560 -11.90 10.65 -15.18
N SER A 561 -12.86 9.73 -15.29
CA SER A 561 -12.82 8.65 -16.27
C SER A 561 -12.77 9.22 -17.68
N MET A 562 -11.70 8.95 -18.42
CA MET A 562 -11.56 9.32 -19.84
C MET A 562 -12.27 8.34 -20.81
N ARG A 563 -13.22 7.52 -20.34
CA ARG A 563 -14.02 6.64 -21.21
C ARG A 563 -15.51 7.01 -21.18
N ILE A 564 -15.91 8.04 -21.92
CA ILE A 564 -17.19 8.06 -22.64
C ILE A 564 -17.02 8.84 -23.95
N PRO A 565 -16.81 8.18 -25.10
CA PRO A 565 -16.99 8.80 -26.40
C PRO A 565 -18.44 8.60 -26.87
N GLY A 566 -19.23 9.66 -26.89
CA GLY A 566 -20.42 9.77 -27.74
C GLY A 566 -21.75 9.87 -27.00
N LEU A 567 -22.27 11.09 -26.89
CA LEU A 567 -23.69 11.38 -27.11
C LEU A 567 -23.82 12.79 -27.68
N SER A 568 -24.33 12.82 -28.91
CA SER A 568 -24.56 13.98 -29.76
C SER A 568 -25.59 14.94 -29.18
N LEU A 569 -25.38 16.23 -29.46
CA LEU A 569 -26.36 17.32 -29.36
C LEU A 569 -27.75 16.92 -29.92
N ALA A 570 -28.80 17.21 -29.15
CA ALA A 570 -30.11 17.56 -29.69
C ALA A 570 -30.80 18.58 -28.76
N SER A 571 -31.16 19.71 -29.36
CA SER A 571 -31.88 20.87 -28.83
C SER A 571 -33.31 20.55 -28.38
N GLY A 572 -33.78 21.18 -27.29
CA GLY A 572 -35.20 21.19 -26.93
C GLY A 572 -35.52 21.88 -25.61
N SER A 573 -35.98 23.12 -25.71
CA SER A 573 -36.51 24.04 -24.69
C SER A 573 -37.66 23.51 -23.81
N GLY A 574 -37.69 23.87 -22.52
CA GLY A 574 -38.93 23.78 -21.71
C GLY A 574 -38.80 23.80 -20.17
N VAL A 575 -38.49 24.97 -19.60
CA VAL A 575 -38.84 25.54 -18.27
C VAL A 575 -39.48 24.65 -17.17
N GLY A 576 -38.86 24.63 -15.96
CA GLY A 576 -39.63 24.55 -14.69
C GLY A 576 -38.98 23.95 -13.42
N THR A 577 -38.25 24.78 -12.65
CA THR A 577 -38.11 24.81 -11.16
C THR A 577 -37.33 23.72 -10.38
N GLY A 578 -36.18 24.12 -9.78
CA GLY A 578 -35.92 23.99 -8.34
C GLY A 578 -34.99 22.87 -7.83
N GLY A 579 -33.70 23.19 -7.62
CA GLY A 579 -32.76 22.39 -6.81
C GLY A 579 -31.31 22.53 -7.30
N VAL A 580 -30.52 23.41 -6.68
CA VAL A 580 -29.13 23.73 -7.09
C VAL A 580 -28.19 22.64 -6.54
N GLY A 581 -27.65 21.81 -7.44
CA GLY A 581 -26.57 20.85 -7.16
C GLY A 581 -25.27 21.33 -7.81
N ASP A 582 -24.19 21.29 -7.03
CA ASP A 582 -22.81 21.62 -7.42
C ASP A 582 -22.29 20.64 -8.49
N GLU A 583 -22.04 21.15 -9.70
CA GLU A 583 -21.35 20.41 -10.77
C GLU A 583 -20.27 21.24 -11.48
N ILE A 584 -19.71 22.25 -10.80
CA ILE A 584 -18.65 23.10 -11.35
C ILE A 584 -17.53 23.23 -10.31
N ASP A 585 -16.54 22.32 -10.25
CA ASP A 585 -15.24 22.71 -9.65
C ASP A 585 -13.97 21.86 -9.85
N SER A 586 -13.93 20.84 -10.74
CA SER A 586 -12.73 19.98 -10.82
C SER A 586 -11.46 20.66 -11.40
N ARG A 587 -11.59 21.76 -12.16
CA ARG A 587 -10.45 22.50 -12.73
C ARG A 587 -9.89 23.58 -11.81
N ARG A 588 -10.73 24.17 -10.95
CA ARG A 588 -10.31 25.23 -10.02
C ARG A 588 -9.50 24.69 -8.84
N ASN A 589 -9.77 23.44 -8.46
CA ASN A 589 -9.12 22.78 -7.32
C ASN A 589 -7.60 22.65 -7.48
N MET A 590 -7.10 22.42 -8.70
CA MET A 590 -5.66 22.29 -8.99
C MET A 590 -4.94 23.64 -8.96
N GLU A 591 -5.53 24.70 -9.50
CA GLU A 591 -4.97 26.05 -9.42
C GLU A 591 -4.92 26.57 -7.97
N GLU A 592 -5.92 26.22 -7.17
CA GLU A 592 -6.03 26.64 -5.77
C GLU A 592 -5.05 25.89 -4.85
N LEU A 593 -4.82 24.60 -5.12
CA LEU A 593 -3.74 23.80 -4.51
C LEU A 593 -2.35 24.35 -4.86
N ILE A 594 -2.12 24.71 -6.13
CA ILE A 594 -0.86 25.35 -6.57
C ILE A 594 -0.65 26.68 -5.84
N LYS A 595 -1.72 27.47 -5.67
CA LYS A 595 -1.63 28.76 -4.99
C LYS A 595 -1.33 28.62 -3.50
N ARG A 596 -2.01 27.69 -2.81
CA ARG A 596 -1.79 27.43 -1.38
C ARG A 596 -0.42 26.84 -1.08
N ALA A 597 0.06 25.90 -1.89
CA ALA A 597 1.40 25.33 -1.71
C ALA A 597 2.51 26.38 -1.91
N LEU A 598 2.31 27.35 -2.80
CA LEU A 598 3.23 28.47 -3.00
C LEU A 598 3.18 29.52 -1.86
N GLU A 599 2.04 29.64 -1.18
CA GLU A 599 1.82 30.55 -0.04
C GLU A 599 2.32 29.96 1.29
N GLU A 600 2.11 28.65 1.55
CA GLU A 600 2.49 27.96 2.80
C GLU A 600 4.01 27.88 3.03
N GLU A 601 4.83 27.81 1.96
CA GLU A 601 6.31 27.79 2.09
C GLU A 601 6.94 29.19 2.15
N GLY A 602 6.15 30.27 2.22
CA GLY A 602 6.68 31.64 2.37
C GLY A 602 7.52 32.13 1.18
N LEU A 603 7.31 31.56 0.00
CA LEU A 603 8.07 31.82 -1.24
C LEU A 603 7.30 32.71 -2.24
N GLY A 604 6.30 33.47 -1.75
CA GLY A 604 5.59 34.49 -2.50
C GLY A 604 6.47 35.68 -2.91
N ASP A 605 7.67 35.82 -2.34
CA ASP A 605 8.59 36.91 -2.63
C ASP A 605 10.02 36.40 -2.90
N GLY A 606 10.38 36.37 -4.18
CA GLY A 606 11.70 36.55 -4.81
C GLY A 606 13.01 35.88 -4.29
N GLY A 607 13.14 35.52 -3.02
CA GLY A 607 14.45 35.44 -2.36
C GLY A 607 15.35 34.27 -2.79
N MET A 608 14.80 33.13 -3.21
CA MET A 608 15.62 32.01 -3.70
C MET A 608 16.10 32.25 -5.15
N VAL A 609 15.28 32.94 -5.94
CA VAL A 609 15.55 33.32 -7.33
C VAL A 609 16.64 34.38 -7.36
N GLU A 610 16.56 35.35 -6.45
CA GLU A 610 17.59 36.37 -6.27
C GLU A 610 18.93 35.75 -5.86
N ARG A 611 18.93 34.76 -4.95
CA ARG A 611 20.16 34.05 -4.51
C ARG A 611 20.75 33.08 -5.53
N LEU A 612 19.96 32.60 -6.50
CA LEU A 612 20.44 31.75 -7.59
C LEU A 612 20.95 32.61 -8.75
N ALA A 613 20.23 33.69 -9.06
CA ALA A 613 20.65 34.74 -9.99
C ALA A 613 21.94 35.44 -9.50
N ASP A 614 22.06 35.77 -8.22
CA ASP A 614 23.28 36.37 -7.63
C ASP A 614 24.48 35.41 -7.63
N ARG A 615 24.23 34.10 -7.54
CA ARG A 615 25.29 33.08 -7.52
C ARG A 615 25.80 32.76 -8.92
N ILE A 616 24.94 32.92 -9.91
CA ILE A 616 25.29 32.88 -11.33
C ILE A 616 25.98 34.20 -11.73
N ALA A 617 25.52 35.35 -11.21
CA ALA A 617 26.09 36.67 -11.47
C ALA A 617 27.45 36.90 -10.78
N ARG A 618 27.68 36.34 -9.58
CA ARG A 618 28.98 36.42 -8.89
C ARG A 618 29.87 35.26 -9.31
N GLY A 619 30.30 35.27 -10.57
CA GLY A 619 31.17 34.27 -11.17
C GLY A 619 32.38 33.93 -10.29
N LYS A 620 32.37 32.74 -9.69
CA LYS A 620 33.60 32.14 -9.17
C LYS A 620 34.30 31.51 -10.38
N ARG A 621 35.39 32.12 -10.85
CA ARG A 621 36.31 31.53 -11.83
C ARG A 621 36.69 30.11 -11.38
N THR A 622 36.01 29.10 -11.91
CA THR A 622 36.49 27.72 -11.85
C THR A 622 37.36 27.50 -13.07
N ALA A 623 38.55 26.96 -12.82
CA ALA A 623 39.60 26.78 -13.80
C ALA A 623 39.09 26.03 -15.04
N ARG A 624 39.62 26.42 -16.21
CA ARG A 624 39.41 25.74 -17.51
C ARG A 624 39.25 24.23 -17.33
N PRO A 625 38.19 23.59 -17.85
CA PRO A 625 38.17 22.15 -17.95
C PRO A 625 39.36 21.71 -18.80
N LYS A 626 40.23 20.85 -18.25
CA LYS A 626 41.24 20.15 -19.05
C LYS A 626 40.50 19.35 -20.11
N ALA A 627 40.98 19.40 -21.36
CA ALA A 627 40.49 18.54 -22.42
C ALA A 627 40.43 17.09 -21.93
N LEU A 628 39.27 16.45 -22.13
CA LEU A 628 39.13 15.01 -21.98
C LEU A 628 40.19 14.35 -22.87
N LYS A 629 41.25 13.83 -22.24
CA LYS A 629 42.15 12.89 -22.91
C LYS A 629 41.29 11.72 -23.36
N ARG A 630 41.27 11.46 -24.67
CA ARG A 630 40.91 10.14 -25.19
C ARG A 630 41.81 9.15 -24.47
N PHE A 631 41.25 8.38 -23.54
CA PHE A 631 41.90 7.14 -23.17
C PHE A 631 41.74 6.23 -24.38
N GLU A 632 42.88 5.96 -24.99
CA GLU A 632 43.08 4.95 -26.00
C GLU A 632 42.35 3.68 -25.54
N THR A 633 41.43 3.20 -26.37
CA THR A 633 41.18 1.76 -26.45
C THR A 633 42.51 1.12 -26.80
N ALA A 634 43.17 0.58 -25.78
CA ALA A 634 44.34 -0.28 -25.93
C ALA A 634 43.87 -1.75 -25.93
N PRO A 635 44.60 -2.63 -26.65
CA PRO A 635 44.12 -3.87 -27.27
C PRO A 635 43.75 -5.02 -26.33
#